data_AF-A0A2P6VME5-F1
#
_entry.id   AF-A0A2P6VME5-F1
#
_cell.length_a   1.000
_cell.length_b   1.000
_cell.length_c   1.000
_cell.angle_alpha   90.00
_cell.angle_beta   90.00
_cell.angle_gamma   90.00
#
_symmetry.space_group_name_H-M   'P 1'
#
loop_
_entity.id
_entity.type
_entity.pdbx_description
1 polymer ?
#
loop_
_entity_poly.entity_id
_entity_poly.type
_entity_poly.pdbx_seq_one_letter_code
_entity_poly.pdbx_strand_id
1 'polypeptide(L)'
;MCASGGAPYACALAARLGPRAHALLLVCPMHPTAGRETELLPGTSPSTLRLFQGARERPWRMWATLHALRLIQRVPHGNLLLRVGGFAEVDRAAMLESPRSAAALQAAVREGLRGREGVASALHDLQVFYCDSLPVDLTAIRCPAHIWHGALDTTTPPAMASAYARALPAARLHMLEGEGHLSLPFRHNKRILGSVAESATASVRARSAPVARGGRPATLRVSAVAAPPSPASRTPASTGAVKRAMTMTEKILAKHSDKPVVTPGDNVWTNVDKLLTHDVCGPGTFGIFQKEFGMDAQVWDNERVVIIPDHYIFTSDPRANRNVDILREVADKYKIKYFYDIKDRGDFRANPDYKGVCHVALAQEGHCKPGEVLFGTDSHTCNAGAFGQFATGVGNTDAGFILGTGKLLIKVPPTMRFALDGEMPPWLQAKDLILHIIGDISVAGATYRAMEFVGDAVKGMNMEERMTVCNMVVEAGGKNGVIPADQTTFDYVDARTSEPYEPVYSDDTASWFADYRFDVSKLEPTVAAPHSPDNRKLARECHDKKIDRVYIGSCTGGKTEDFLAAAKLLHMAGRQVKVPTYLVPATQKVWGDVYALPVPGCDGKTAAEIFEAAGCVTPAAPSCAACLGGPRDTFARMNEPEVCVSTTNRNFPGRMGHKEGQIYLASPYTAAASALAGHVCDPREYMA
;
A
#
# COMPACT_ATOMS: atom_id res chain seq x y z
N MET A 1 -4.28 -21.71 -2.14
CA MET A 1 -5.34 -21.91 -1.12
C MET A 1 -6.60 -21.24 -1.61
N CYS A 2 -7.76 -21.82 -1.36
CA CYS A 2 -9.06 -21.18 -1.57
C CYS A 2 -10.12 -21.76 -0.63
N ALA A 3 -11.29 -21.11 -0.60
CA ALA A 3 -12.49 -21.62 0.06
C ALA A 3 -13.68 -21.65 -0.91
N SER A 4 -14.63 -22.56 -0.68
CA SER A 4 -15.93 -22.60 -1.39
C SER A 4 -15.77 -22.57 -2.91
N GLY A 5 -16.34 -21.57 -3.57
CA GLY A 5 -16.29 -21.35 -5.01
C GLY A 5 -14.91 -21.15 -5.61
N GLY A 6 -13.87 -20.91 -4.79
CA GLY A 6 -12.51 -20.70 -5.27
C GLY A 6 -11.78 -21.97 -5.75
N ALA A 7 -12.33 -23.16 -5.51
CA ALA A 7 -11.67 -24.44 -5.77
C ALA A 7 -11.26 -24.68 -7.23
N PRO A 8 -12.12 -24.43 -8.24
CA PRO A 8 -11.73 -24.49 -9.64
C PRO A 8 -10.47 -23.66 -9.96
N TYR A 9 -10.42 -22.42 -9.46
CA TYR A 9 -9.31 -21.50 -9.71
C TYR A 9 -8.02 -21.92 -9.03
N ALA A 10 -8.10 -22.41 -7.79
CA ALA A 10 -6.92 -22.89 -7.08
C ALA A 10 -6.33 -24.15 -7.73
N CYS A 11 -7.17 -25.06 -8.22
CA CYS A 11 -6.74 -26.22 -8.99
C CYS A 11 -6.10 -25.81 -10.31
N ALA A 12 -6.70 -24.86 -11.05
CA ALA A 12 -6.12 -24.32 -12.28
C ALA A 12 -4.73 -23.71 -12.06
N LEU A 13 -4.58 -22.93 -10.99
CA LEU A 13 -3.30 -22.34 -10.63
C LEU A 13 -2.28 -23.42 -10.23
N ALA A 14 -2.67 -24.40 -9.42
CA ALA A 14 -1.77 -25.48 -9.00
C ALA A 14 -1.29 -26.31 -10.20
N ALA A 15 -2.17 -26.65 -11.13
CA ALA A 15 -1.81 -27.34 -12.37
C ALA A 15 -0.85 -26.51 -13.23
N ARG A 16 -1.12 -25.21 -13.39
CA ARG A 16 -0.26 -24.30 -14.16
C ARG A 16 1.11 -24.08 -13.52
N LEU A 17 1.19 -24.09 -12.19
CA LEU A 17 2.46 -23.98 -11.46
C LEU A 17 3.28 -25.28 -11.54
N GLY A 18 2.64 -26.43 -11.76
CA GLY A 18 3.30 -27.72 -11.89
C GLY A 18 4.23 -28.00 -10.68
N PRO A 19 5.52 -28.34 -10.90
CA PRO A 19 6.48 -28.61 -9.82
C PRO A 19 6.74 -27.44 -8.85
N ARG A 20 6.29 -26.22 -9.17
CA ARG A 20 6.39 -25.04 -8.29
C ARG A 20 5.25 -24.95 -7.27
N ALA A 21 4.18 -25.72 -7.45
CA ALA A 21 3.15 -25.85 -6.42
C ALA A 21 3.67 -26.76 -5.31
N HIS A 22 3.80 -26.22 -4.09
CA HIS A 22 4.30 -26.98 -2.94
C HIS A 22 3.19 -27.62 -2.11
N ALA A 23 1.99 -27.02 -2.11
CA ALA A 23 0.80 -27.58 -1.50
C ALA A 23 -0.45 -26.90 -2.08
N LEU A 24 -1.56 -27.63 -2.09
CA LEU A 24 -2.89 -27.13 -2.43
C LEU A 24 -3.77 -27.24 -1.17
N LEU A 25 -4.53 -26.18 -0.87
CA LEU A 25 -5.50 -26.18 0.23
C LEU A 25 -6.86 -25.76 -0.30
N LEU A 26 -7.84 -26.65 -0.13
CA LEU A 26 -9.23 -26.48 -0.49
C LEU A 26 -10.07 -26.54 0.80
N VAL A 27 -10.80 -25.48 1.13
CA VAL A 27 -11.69 -25.43 2.30
C VAL A 27 -13.14 -25.35 1.83
N CYS A 28 -13.97 -26.29 2.27
CA CYS A 28 -15.36 -26.42 1.83
C CYS A 28 -15.52 -26.33 0.29
N PRO A 29 -14.73 -27.06 -0.53
CA PRO A 29 -14.67 -26.77 -1.97
C PRO A 29 -15.96 -27.07 -2.70
N MET A 30 -16.35 -26.15 -3.59
CA MET A 30 -17.42 -26.39 -4.56
C MET A 30 -16.87 -27.02 -5.83
N HIS A 31 -17.55 -28.04 -6.35
CA HIS A 31 -17.14 -28.78 -7.55
C HIS A 31 -18.15 -28.51 -8.69
N PRO A 32 -17.71 -28.35 -9.96
CA PRO A 32 -18.65 -28.26 -11.09
C PRO A 32 -19.57 -29.48 -11.18
N THR A 33 -20.85 -29.24 -11.47
CA THR A 33 -21.92 -30.24 -11.29
C THR A 33 -22.61 -30.69 -12.57
N ALA A 34 -22.29 -30.08 -13.71
CA ALA A 34 -22.92 -30.42 -14.99
C ALA A 34 -22.77 -31.93 -15.30
N GLY A 35 -23.90 -32.60 -15.52
CA GLY A 35 -23.96 -34.04 -15.79
C GLY A 35 -23.71 -34.94 -14.58
N ARG A 36 -23.49 -34.37 -13.38
CA ARG A 36 -23.23 -35.08 -12.12
C ARG A 36 -24.12 -34.56 -10.98
N GLU A 37 -25.23 -33.89 -11.32
CA GLU A 37 -26.11 -33.25 -10.35
C GLU A 37 -26.68 -34.26 -9.33
N THR A 38 -27.03 -35.46 -9.78
CA THR A 38 -27.54 -36.55 -8.92
C THR A 38 -26.48 -37.11 -7.97
N GLU A 39 -25.20 -36.96 -8.29
CA GLU A 39 -24.07 -37.38 -7.44
C GLU A 39 -23.65 -36.27 -6.46
N LEU A 40 -23.57 -35.02 -6.94
CA LEU A 40 -22.88 -33.94 -6.23
C LEU A 40 -23.80 -32.97 -5.46
N LEU A 41 -25.07 -32.88 -5.83
CA LEU A 41 -26.04 -31.99 -5.19
C LEU A 41 -26.88 -32.58 -4.04
N PRO A 42 -26.98 -33.92 -3.80
CA PRO A 42 -27.68 -34.43 -2.63
C PRO A 42 -27.15 -33.80 -1.33
N GLY A 43 -28.06 -33.31 -0.47
CA GLY A 43 -27.73 -32.59 0.77
C GLY A 43 -27.61 -31.06 0.64
N THR A 44 -27.67 -30.51 -0.58
CA THR A 44 -27.69 -29.06 -0.79
C THR A 44 -29.00 -28.45 -0.29
N SER A 45 -28.94 -27.31 0.39
CA SER A 45 -30.16 -26.63 0.85
C SER A 45 -31.02 -26.12 -0.32
N PRO A 46 -32.36 -26.07 -0.18
CA PRO A 46 -33.25 -25.61 -1.25
C PRO A 46 -32.96 -24.20 -1.75
N SER A 47 -32.51 -23.29 -0.88
CA SER A 47 -32.10 -21.94 -1.25
C SER A 47 -30.85 -21.92 -2.11
N THR A 48 -29.86 -22.76 -1.79
CA THR A 48 -28.62 -22.86 -2.56
C THR A 48 -28.88 -23.54 -3.91
N LEU A 49 -29.73 -24.57 -3.96
CA LEU A 49 -30.19 -25.18 -5.22
C LEU A 49 -30.88 -24.15 -6.14
N ARG A 50 -31.76 -23.30 -5.60
CA ARG A 50 -32.40 -22.23 -6.38
C ARG A 50 -31.41 -21.20 -6.89
N LEU A 51 -30.38 -20.87 -6.10
CA LEU A 51 -29.33 -19.95 -6.51
C LEU A 51 -28.57 -20.52 -7.72
N PHE A 52 -28.16 -21.79 -7.63
CA PHE A 52 -27.46 -22.48 -8.70
C PHE A 52 -28.34 -22.61 -9.96
N GLN A 53 -29.56 -23.15 -9.83
CA GLN A 53 -30.49 -23.28 -10.96
C GLN A 53 -30.79 -21.93 -11.64
N GLY A 54 -30.99 -20.87 -10.85
CA GLY A 54 -31.24 -19.53 -11.37
C GLY A 54 -30.06 -18.95 -12.15
N ALA A 55 -28.82 -19.20 -11.71
CA ALA A 55 -27.62 -18.77 -12.43
C ALA A 55 -27.47 -19.46 -13.79
N ARG A 56 -27.87 -20.74 -13.89
CA ARG A 56 -27.84 -21.54 -15.13
C ARG A 56 -28.98 -21.18 -16.08
N GLU A 57 -30.22 -21.28 -15.61
CA GLU A 57 -31.40 -21.23 -16.49
C GLU A 57 -31.88 -19.81 -16.79
N ARG A 58 -31.64 -18.87 -15.87
CA ARG A 58 -32.18 -17.51 -15.93
C ARG A 58 -31.14 -16.48 -15.47
N PRO A 59 -29.97 -16.38 -16.13
CA PRO A 59 -28.85 -15.56 -15.68
C PRO A 59 -29.22 -14.08 -15.52
N TRP A 60 -30.10 -13.54 -16.36
CA TRP A 60 -30.57 -12.16 -16.22
C TRP A 60 -31.41 -11.93 -14.95
N ARG A 61 -32.23 -12.90 -14.53
CA ARG A 61 -32.98 -12.84 -13.26
C ARG A 61 -32.06 -12.99 -12.07
N MET A 62 -31.04 -13.82 -12.20
CA MET A 62 -30.02 -13.96 -11.16
C MET A 62 -29.20 -12.68 -11.02
N TRP A 63 -28.79 -12.07 -12.14
CA TRP A 63 -28.15 -10.77 -12.14
C TRP A 63 -28.99 -9.70 -11.43
N ALA A 64 -30.30 -9.63 -11.73
CA ALA A 64 -31.22 -8.72 -11.05
C ALA A 64 -31.33 -9.00 -9.54
N THR A 65 -31.38 -10.28 -9.16
CA THR A 65 -31.40 -10.71 -7.74
C THR A 65 -30.13 -10.30 -7.00
N LEU A 66 -28.96 -10.57 -7.57
CA LEU A 66 -27.66 -10.18 -7.01
C LEU A 66 -27.50 -8.65 -6.97
N HIS A 67 -28.03 -7.95 -7.97
CA HIS A 67 -28.04 -6.49 -7.97
C HIS A 67 -28.96 -5.92 -6.88
N ALA A 68 -30.12 -6.53 -6.63
CA ALA A 68 -30.99 -6.16 -5.53
C ALA A 68 -30.32 -6.44 -4.18
N LEU A 69 -29.66 -7.60 -4.02
CA LEU A 69 -28.90 -7.93 -2.82
C LEU A 69 -27.78 -6.91 -2.55
N ARG A 70 -27.06 -6.47 -3.60
CA ARG A 70 -26.09 -5.36 -3.51
C ARG A 70 -26.72 -4.09 -2.93
N LEU A 71 -27.92 -3.72 -3.39
CA LEU A 71 -28.59 -2.50 -2.91
C LEU A 71 -29.01 -2.64 -1.43
N ILE A 72 -29.54 -3.80 -1.04
CA ILE A 72 -29.96 -4.07 0.34
C ILE A 72 -28.77 -4.07 1.30
N GLN A 73 -27.60 -4.56 0.87
CA GLN A 73 -26.38 -4.58 1.70
C GLN A 73 -25.76 -3.20 1.97
N ARG A 74 -26.24 -2.14 1.31
CA ARG A 74 -25.86 -0.74 1.60
C ARG A 74 -26.55 -0.19 2.85
N VAL A 75 -27.65 -0.79 3.28
CA VAL A 75 -28.37 -0.40 4.49
C VAL A 75 -27.91 -1.30 5.64
N PRO A 76 -27.59 -0.75 6.83
CA PRO A 76 -27.17 -1.54 7.99
C PRO A 76 -28.37 -2.27 8.61
N HIS A 77 -28.85 -3.30 7.93
CA HIS A 77 -29.74 -4.28 8.52
C HIS A 77 -28.88 -5.42 9.05
N GLY A 78 -28.97 -5.72 10.36
CA GLY A 78 -28.17 -6.76 11.01
C GLY A 78 -28.16 -8.08 10.24
N ASN A 79 -27.06 -8.84 10.36
CA ASN A 79 -26.75 -10.14 9.74
C ASN A 79 -27.74 -10.64 8.65
N LEU A 80 -27.85 -9.90 7.55
CA LEU A 80 -28.69 -10.28 6.40
C LEU A 80 -28.39 -11.70 5.91
N LEU A 81 -27.11 -12.11 5.98
CA LEU A 81 -26.62 -13.45 5.67
C LEU A 81 -27.29 -14.57 6.49
N LEU A 82 -27.66 -14.33 7.76
CA LEU A 82 -28.41 -15.30 8.57
C LEU A 82 -29.84 -15.52 8.06
N ARG A 83 -30.40 -14.54 7.33
CA ARG A 83 -31.78 -14.56 6.85
C ARG A 83 -31.90 -15.08 5.42
N VAL A 84 -30.85 -14.96 4.61
CA VAL A 84 -30.86 -15.31 3.18
C VAL A 84 -29.96 -16.48 2.81
N GLY A 85 -29.00 -16.85 3.67
CA GLY A 85 -28.08 -17.94 3.43
C GLY A 85 -28.68 -19.28 3.83
N GLY A 86 -28.69 -20.23 2.90
CA GLY A 86 -29.14 -21.61 3.11
C GLY A 86 -28.22 -22.45 3.99
N PHE A 87 -27.73 -21.87 5.08
CA PHE A 87 -26.72 -22.46 5.95
C PHE A 87 -27.31 -23.52 6.87
N ALA A 88 -26.48 -24.45 7.35
CA ALA A 88 -26.87 -25.41 8.37
C ALA A 88 -27.10 -24.73 9.72
N GLU A 89 -27.73 -25.44 10.67
CA GLU A 89 -27.95 -24.91 12.03
C GLU A 89 -26.63 -24.60 12.74
N VAL A 90 -25.63 -25.48 12.58
CA VAL A 90 -24.29 -25.28 13.14
C VAL A 90 -23.61 -24.03 12.60
N ASP A 91 -23.82 -23.69 11.33
CA ASP A 91 -23.26 -22.48 10.71
C ASP A 91 -23.92 -21.21 11.25
N ARG A 92 -25.25 -21.26 11.45
CA ARG A 92 -25.98 -20.16 12.09
C ARG A 92 -25.49 -19.94 13.53
N ALA A 93 -25.28 -21.01 14.28
CA ALA A 93 -24.71 -20.95 15.63
C ALA A 93 -23.29 -20.36 15.62
N ALA A 94 -22.41 -20.82 14.73
CA ALA A 94 -21.05 -20.31 14.62
C ALA A 94 -20.97 -18.82 14.24
N MET A 95 -21.90 -18.33 13.42
CA MET A 95 -22.00 -16.89 13.12
C MET A 95 -22.38 -16.05 14.35
N LEU A 96 -23.19 -16.60 15.26
CA LEU A 96 -23.56 -15.93 16.52
C LEU A 96 -22.42 -16.00 17.55
N GLU A 97 -21.71 -17.13 17.62
CA GLU A 97 -20.53 -17.31 18.48
C GLU A 97 -19.36 -16.41 18.08
N SER A 98 -19.24 -16.06 16.79
CA SER A 98 -18.15 -15.24 16.26
C SER A 98 -18.65 -14.02 15.48
N PRO A 99 -19.14 -12.97 16.17
CA PRO A 99 -19.65 -11.76 15.52
C PRO A 99 -18.61 -11.09 14.60
N ARG A 100 -17.33 -11.15 14.97
CA ARG A 100 -16.23 -10.62 14.15
C ARG A 100 -16.08 -11.37 12.83
N SER A 101 -16.14 -12.70 12.85
CA SER A 101 -16.03 -13.52 11.63
C SER A 101 -17.26 -13.36 10.75
N ALA A 102 -18.45 -13.25 11.37
CA ALA A 102 -19.68 -12.94 10.66
C ALA A 102 -19.64 -11.55 9.98
N ALA A 103 -19.13 -10.52 10.67
CA ALA A 103 -18.94 -9.19 10.11
C ALA A 103 -17.93 -9.18 8.95
N ALA A 104 -16.81 -9.93 9.08
CA ALA A 104 -15.83 -10.08 8.02
C ALA A 104 -16.42 -10.78 6.78
N LEU A 105 -17.23 -11.83 6.98
CA LEU A 105 -17.97 -12.49 5.90
C LEU A 105 -18.93 -11.52 5.21
N GLN A 106 -19.67 -10.71 5.98
CA GLN A 106 -20.59 -9.71 5.43
C GLN A 106 -19.85 -8.64 4.61
N ALA A 107 -18.70 -8.18 5.09
CA ALA A 107 -17.85 -7.24 4.35
C ALA A 107 -17.33 -7.87 3.05
N ALA A 108 -16.90 -9.13 3.07
CA ALA A 108 -16.43 -9.85 1.89
C ALA A 108 -17.53 -10.00 0.83
N VAL A 109 -18.77 -10.34 1.22
CA VAL A 109 -19.91 -10.42 0.29
C VAL A 109 -20.24 -9.04 -0.29
N ARG A 110 -20.22 -7.99 0.54
CA ARG A 110 -20.46 -6.61 0.07
C ARG A 110 -19.43 -6.19 -0.98
N GLU A 111 -18.16 -6.52 -0.74
CA GLU A 111 -17.08 -6.22 -1.67
C GLU A 111 -17.21 -7.04 -2.96
N GLY A 112 -17.52 -8.34 -2.86
CA GLY A 112 -17.74 -9.20 -4.03
C GLY A 112 -18.88 -8.73 -4.94
N LEU A 113 -19.87 -8.04 -4.38
CA LEU A 113 -20.99 -7.47 -5.13
C LEU A 113 -20.81 -5.96 -5.46
N ARG A 114 -19.61 -5.41 -5.31
CA ARG A 114 -19.36 -3.98 -5.52
C ARG A 114 -19.45 -3.61 -7.00
N GLY A 115 -20.25 -2.57 -7.29
CA GLY A 115 -20.44 -2.09 -8.67
C GLY A 115 -21.28 -3.03 -9.54
N ARG A 116 -21.36 -2.73 -10.84
CA ARG A 116 -22.00 -3.63 -11.82
C ARG A 116 -21.08 -4.81 -12.16
N GLU A 117 -19.77 -4.54 -12.17
CA GLU A 117 -18.74 -5.55 -12.43
C GLU A 117 -18.71 -6.63 -11.35
N GLY A 118 -18.77 -6.28 -10.05
CA GLY A 118 -18.83 -7.30 -8.99
C GLY A 118 -20.07 -8.20 -9.08
N VAL A 119 -21.24 -7.64 -9.42
CA VAL A 119 -22.46 -8.44 -9.67
C VAL A 119 -22.26 -9.39 -10.87
N ALA A 120 -21.63 -8.91 -11.94
CA ALA A 120 -21.32 -9.74 -13.11
C ALA A 120 -20.31 -10.85 -12.77
N SER A 121 -19.26 -10.55 -12.00
CA SER A 121 -18.27 -11.51 -11.53
C SER A 121 -18.88 -12.57 -10.61
N ALA A 122 -19.75 -12.17 -9.67
CA ALA A 122 -20.45 -13.13 -8.81
C ALA A 122 -21.37 -14.06 -9.60
N LEU A 123 -22.04 -13.54 -10.64
CA LEU A 123 -22.82 -14.38 -11.56
C LEU A 123 -21.91 -15.32 -12.36
N HIS A 124 -20.76 -14.83 -12.84
CA HIS A 124 -19.78 -15.64 -13.54
C HIS A 124 -19.27 -16.79 -12.68
N ASP A 125 -18.90 -16.54 -11.42
CA ASP A 125 -18.50 -17.57 -10.46
C ASP A 125 -19.59 -18.63 -10.27
N LEU A 126 -20.86 -18.22 -10.19
CA LEU A 126 -22.00 -19.15 -10.10
C LEU A 126 -22.16 -19.99 -11.38
N GLN A 127 -21.84 -19.43 -12.55
CA GLN A 127 -21.91 -20.13 -13.83
C GLN A 127 -20.77 -21.13 -14.01
N VAL A 128 -19.58 -20.85 -13.47
CA VAL A 128 -18.44 -21.80 -13.47
C VAL A 128 -18.82 -23.13 -12.80
N PHE A 129 -19.77 -23.15 -11.86
CA PHE A 129 -20.29 -24.38 -11.24
C PHE A 129 -21.13 -25.26 -12.17
N TYR A 130 -21.56 -24.75 -13.32
CA TYR A 130 -22.32 -25.50 -14.33
C TYR A 130 -21.56 -25.69 -15.65
N CYS A 131 -20.25 -25.46 -15.67
CA CYS A 131 -19.43 -25.92 -16.79
C CYS A 131 -19.37 -27.45 -16.84
N ASP A 132 -19.39 -28.02 -18.05
CA ASP A 132 -19.37 -29.46 -18.31
C ASP A 132 -18.19 -30.18 -17.67
N SER A 133 -17.07 -29.48 -17.47
CA SER A 133 -15.91 -29.96 -16.70
C SER A 133 -15.04 -28.79 -16.23
N LEU A 134 -14.15 -29.07 -15.28
CA LEU A 134 -13.03 -28.18 -14.97
C LEU A 134 -12.13 -28.10 -16.21
N PRO A 135 -11.70 -26.91 -16.67
CA PRO A 135 -10.77 -26.78 -17.79
C PRO A 135 -9.32 -27.15 -17.41
N VAL A 136 -9.16 -28.10 -16.49
CA VAL A 136 -7.90 -28.47 -15.84
C VAL A 136 -7.95 -29.96 -15.52
N ASP A 137 -6.93 -30.68 -15.97
CA ASP A 137 -6.69 -32.07 -15.55
C ASP A 137 -6.21 -32.10 -14.09
N LEU A 138 -7.10 -32.48 -13.18
CA LEU A 138 -6.77 -32.60 -11.75
C LEU A 138 -5.72 -33.67 -11.48
N THR A 139 -5.57 -34.66 -12.36
CA THR A 139 -4.55 -35.71 -12.21
C THR A 139 -3.15 -35.18 -12.46
N ALA A 140 -3.00 -34.03 -13.12
CA ALA A 140 -1.71 -33.36 -13.31
C ALA A 140 -1.19 -32.65 -12.04
N ILE A 141 -2.04 -32.47 -11.02
CA ILE A 141 -1.66 -31.78 -9.77
C ILE A 141 -0.95 -32.77 -8.85
N ARG A 142 0.39 -32.67 -8.77
CA ARG A 142 1.23 -33.60 -8.00
C ARG A 142 1.56 -33.14 -6.58
N CYS A 143 1.29 -31.88 -6.23
CA CYS A 143 1.58 -31.38 -4.89
C CYS A 143 0.60 -31.97 -3.85
N PRO A 144 1.02 -32.10 -2.57
CA PRO A 144 0.11 -32.47 -1.49
C PRO A 144 -1.11 -31.56 -1.46
N ALA A 145 -2.31 -32.14 -1.53
CA ALA A 145 -3.56 -31.40 -1.49
C ALA A 145 -4.30 -31.69 -0.16
N HIS A 146 -4.61 -30.65 0.60
CA HIS A 146 -5.39 -30.74 1.83
C HIS A 146 -6.80 -30.24 1.55
N ILE A 147 -7.78 -31.09 1.81
CA ILE A 147 -9.19 -30.77 1.59
C ILE A 147 -9.86 -30.80 2.96
N TRP A 148 -10.33 -29.67 3.45
CA TRP A 148 -11.03 -29.56 4.72
C TRP A 148 -12.51 -29.31 4.46
N HIS A 149 -13.38 -30.10 5.07
CA HIS A 149 -14.82 -30.04 4.81
C HIS A 149 -15.65 -30.39 6.05
N GLY A 150 -16.78 -29.71 6.22
CA GLY A 150 -17.73 -30.00 7.30
C GLY A 150 -18.76 -31.05 6.86
N ALA A 151 -18.99 -32.08 7.66
CA ALA A 151 -19.94 -33.15 7.31
C ALA A 151 -21.39 -32.66 7.19
N LEU A 152 -21.73 -31.53 7.83
CA LEU A 152 -23.06 -30.92 7.85
C LEU A 152 -23.20 -29.76 6.84
N ASP A 153 -22.25 -29.60 5.92
CA ASP A 153 -22.28 -28.53 4.93
C ASP A 153 -23.45 -28.72 3.94
N THR A 154 -24.36 -27.74 3.93
CA THR A 154 -25.54 -27.70 3.04
C THR A 154 -25.39 -26.67 1.92
N THR A 155 -24.26 -25.97 1.84
CA THR A 155 -23.93 -25.00 0.78
C THR A 155 -23.05 -25.66 -0.29
N THR A 156 -22.05 -26.41 0.15
CA THR A 156 -21.22 -27.27 -0.69
C THR A 156 -21.28 -28.67 -0.08
N PRO A 157 -22.15 -29.58 -0.55
CA PRO A 157 -22.30 -30.88 0.08
C PRO A 157 -20.98 -31.69 0.13
N PRO A 158 -20.81 -32.58 1.13
CA PRO A 158 -19.61 -33.42 1.29
C PRO A 158 -19.21 -34.24 0.05
N ALA A 159 -20.18 -34.56 -0.82
CA ALA A 159 -19.93 -35.23 -2.09
C ALA A 159 -18.96 -34.45 -3.00
N MET A 160 -19.00 -33.11 -2.97
CA MET A 160 -18.11 -32.24 -3.76
C MET A 160 -16.65 -32.34 -3.30
N ALA A 161 -16.40 -32.30 -1.99
CA ALA A 161 -15.05 -32.49 -1.45
C ALA A 161 -14.53 -33.91 -1.70
N SER A 162 -15.41 -34.90 -1.61
CA SER A 162 -15.08 -36.29 -1.92
C SER A 162 -14.72 -36.47 -3.39
N ALA A 163 -15.37 -35.75 -4.31
CA ALA A 163 -15.03 -35.76 -5.73
C ALA A 163 -13.63 -35.21 -6.00
N TYR A 164 -13.26 -34.08 -5.37
CA TYR A 164 -11.87 -33.58 -5.44
C TYR A 164 -10.86 -34.55 -4.85
N ALA A 165 -11.18 -35.18 -3.71
CA ALA A 165 -10.30 -36.14 -3.06
C ALA A 165 -10.04 -37.38 -3.94
N ARG A 166 -11.04 -37.85 -4.70
CA ARG A 166 -10.89 -38.94 -5.68
C ARG A 166 -10.07 -38.53 -6.90
N ALA A 167 -10.20 -37.28 -7.34
CA ALA A 167 -9.57 -36.81 -8.57
C ALA A 167 -8.11 -36.34 -8.39
N LEU A 168 -7.75 -35.87 -7.19
CA LEU A 168 -6.42 -35.35 -6.88
C LEU A 168 -5.49 -36.47 -6.38
N PRO A 169 -4.36 -36.75 -7.06
CA PRO A 169 -3.50 -37.90 -6.77
C PRO A 169 -2.90 -37.94 -5.35
N ALA A 170 -2.66 -36.77 -4.76
CA ALA A 170 -2.02 -36.61 -3.45
C ALA A 170 -2.93 -35.89 -2.44
N ALA A 171 -4.24 -36.14 -2.51
CA ALA A 171 -5.21 -35.50 -1.62
C ALA A 171 -5.34 -36.20 -0.26
N ARG A 172 -5.48 -35.36 0.78
CA ARG A 172 -5.92 -35.74 2.12
C ARG A 172 -7.23 -35.02 2.41
N LEU A 173 -8.29 -35.81 2.58
CA LEU A 173 -9.60 -35.29 2.96
C LEU A 173 -9.74 -35.32 4.49
N HIS A 174 -9.97 -34.15 5.06
CA HIS A 174 -10.29 -33.91 6.45
C HIS A 174 -11.79 -33.59 6.55
N MET A 175 -12.60 -34.62 6.76
CA MET A 175 -14.03 -34.47 7.04
C MET A 175 -14.23 -34.27 8.55
N LEU A 176 -14.83 -33.16 8.96
CA LEU A 176 -15.09 -32.86 10.36
C LEU A 176 -16.57 -33.08 10.67
N GLU A 177 -16.82 -34.09 11.50
CA GLU A 177 -18.12 -34.37 12.07
C GLU A 177 -18.60 -33.18 12.91
N GLY A 178 -19.87 -32.83 12.79
CA GLY A 178 -20.48 -31.75 13.55
C GLY A 178 -20.14 -30.34 13.07
N GLU A 179 -19.40 -30.16 11.97
CA GLU A 179 -19.13 -28.85 11.36
C GLU A 179 -19.86 -28.67 10.02
N GLY A 180 -20.25 -27.44 9.69
CA GLY A 180 -20.84 -27.01 8.43
C GLY A 180 -19.90 -26.14 7.58
N HIS A 181 -20.47 -25.35 6.66
CA HIS A 181 -19.72 -24.55 5.69
C HIS A 181 -18.87 -23.44 6.33
N LEU A 182 -19.47 -22.75 7.31
CA LEU A 182 -18.91 -21.57 7.98
C LEU A 182 -18.34 -21.90 9.35
N SER A 183 -18.96 -22.83 10.08
CA SER A 183 -18.48 -23.23 11.39
C SER A 183 -17.09 -23.86 11.32
N LEU A 184 -16.80 -24.61 10.24
CA LEU A 184 -15.48 -25.17 9.97
C LEU A 184 -14.37 -24.10 9.94
N PRO A 185 -14.36 -23.13 9.01
CA PRO A 185 -13.31 -22.11 8.98
C PRO A 185 -13.36 -21.18 10.20
N PHE A 186 -14.52 -20.96 10.82
CA PHE A 186 -14.60 -20.06 11.99
C PHE A 186 -13.93 -20.66 13.23
N ARG A 187 -14.11 -21.96 13.48
CA ARG A 187 -13.60 -22.65 14.66
C ARG A 187 -12.21 -23.25 14.46
N HIS A 188 -11.90 -23.71 13.24
CA HIS A 188 -10.71 -24.53 12.96
C HIS A 188 -9.65 -23.86 12.10
N ASN A 189 -9.74 -22.55 11.81
CA ASN A 189 -8.83 -21.85 10.89
C ASN A 189 -7.33 -22.13 11.14
N LYS A 190 -6.90 -22.08 12.41
CA LYS A 190 -5.50 -22.32 12.79
C LYS A 190 -5.03 -23.72 12.39
N ARG A 191 -5.86 -24.74 12.61
CA ARG A 191 -5.58 -26.14 12.28
C ARG A 191 -5.58 -26.35 10.76
N ILE A 192 -6.54 -25.74 10.06
CA ILE A 192 -6.64 -25.78 8.60
C ILE A 192 -5.38 -25.18 7.95
N LEU A 193 -4.98 -23.99 8.37
CA LEU A 193 -3.77 -23.33 7.87
C LEU A 193 -2.48 -24.08 8.23
N GLY A 194 -2.43 -24.71 9.41
CA GLY A 194 -1.29 -25.53 9.85
C GLY A 194 -0.98 -26.70 8.92
N SER A 195 -2.00 -27.36 8.36
CA SER A 195 -1.84 -28.52 7.47
C SER A 195 -0.97 -28.23 6.23
N VAL A 196 -1.02 -26.98 5.74
CA VAL A 196 -0.24 -26.51 4.59
C VAL A 196 1.19 -26.19 4.98
N ALA A 197 1.38 -25.56 6.15
CA ALA A 197 2.70 -25.21 6.66
C ALA A 197 3.57 -26.46 6.87
N GLU A 198 3.00 -27.53 7.41
CA GLU A 198 3.68 -28.81 7.58
C GLU A 198 4.13 -29.42 6.25
N SER A 199 3.26 -29.38 5.23
CA SER A 199 3.54 -29.95 3.91
C SER A 199 4.52 -29.12 3.09
N ALA A 200 4.45 -27.78 3.18
CA ALA A 200 5.42 -26.89 2.56
C ALA A 200 6.81 -27.10 3.18
N THR A 201 6.89 -27.27 4.50
CA THR A 201 8.16 -27.49 5.21
C THR A 201 8.78 -28.86 4.87
N ALA A 202 7.97 -29.92 4.77
CA ALA A 202 8.42 -31.24 4.35
C ALA A 202 8.89 -31.27 2.88
N SER A 203 8.19 -30.56 1.99
CA SER A 203 8.56 -30.40 0.58
C SER A 203 9.90 -29.68 0.41
N VAL A 204 10.18 -28.66 1.23
CA VAL A 204 11.46 -27.95 1.21
C VAL A 204 12.60 -28.83 1.74
N ARG A 205 12.36 -29.60 2.80
CA ARG A 205 13.34 -30.56 3.37
C ARG A 205 13.68 -31.72 2.45
N ALA A 206 12.73 -32.24 1.68
CA ALA A 206 12.97 -33.34 0.73
C ALA A 206 13.85 -32.92 -0.46
N ARG A 207 13.84 -31.63 -0.84
CA ARG A 207 14.68 -31.08 -1.90
C ARG A 207 16.09 -30.68 -1.43
N SER A 208 16.32 -30.61 -0.12
CA SER A 208 17.61 -30.31 0.50
C SER A 208 18.34 -31.54 1.06
N ALA A 209 17.82 -32.75 0.83
CA ALA A 209 18.53 -34.00 1.16
C ALA A 209 19.67 -34.25 0.14
N PRO A 210 20.88 -34.65 0.59
CA PRO A 210 22.01 -34.88 -0.31
C PRO A 210 21.77 -36.13 -1.16
N VAL A 211 21.90 -35.99 -2.48
CA VAL A 211 21.87 -37.12 -3.43
C VAL A 211 23.14 -37.95 -3.26
N ALA A 212 22.98 -39.26 -3.08
CA ALA A 212 24.08 -40.22 -2.99
C ALA A 212 24.95 -40.18 -4.26
N ARG A 213 26.27 -40.05 -4.07
CA ARG A 213 27.28 -39.98 -5.12
C ARG A 213 27.39 -41.31 -5.86
N GLY A 214 27.06 -41.32 -7.14
CA GLY A 214 27.33 -42.42 -8.06
C GLY A 214 27.34 -41.94 -9.50
N GLY A 215 28.52 -41.54 -10.00
CA GLY A 215 28.72 -41.16 -11.40
C GLY A 215 29.66 -39.96 -11.56
N ARG A 216 30.76 -40.14 -12.28
CA ARG A 216 31.81 -39.15 -12.54
C ARG A 216 31.23 -37.79 -13.01
N PRO A 217 31.77 -36.65 -12.55
CA PRO A 217 31.30 -35.35 -13.01
C PRO A 217 31.77 -35.12 -14.46
N ALA A 218 30.82 -34.93 -15.37
CA ALA A 218 31.09 -34.20 -16.60
C ALA A 218 31.35 -32.74 -16.22
N THR A 219 32.52 -32.25 -16.61
CA THR A 219 32.97 -30.87 -16.41
C THR A 219 32.08 -29.90 -17.19
N LEU A 220 31.05 -29.36 -16.53
CA LEU A 220 30.44 -28.12 -16.96
C LEU A 220 31.41 -26.98 -16.61
N ARG A 221 32.19 -26.54 -17.61
CA ARG A 221 32.88 -25.24 -17.56
C ARG A 221 31.81 -24.15 -17.50
N VAL A 222 31.53 -23.67 -16.29
CA VAL A 222 30.92 -22.36 -16.10
C VAL A 222 32.02 -21.35 -16.39
N SER A 223 32.04 -20.80 -17.60
CA SER A 223 32.80 -19.58 -17.85
C SER A 223 32.15 -18.47 -17.03
N ALA A 224 32.91 -17.93 -16.08
CA ALA A 224 32.56 -16.69 -15.40
C ALA A 224 32.25 -15.63 -16.45
N VAL A 225 31.01 -15.14 -16.47
CA VAL A 225 30.69 -13.94 -17.22
C VAL A 225 31.26 -12.80 -16.39
N ALA A 226 32.34 -12.20 -16.88
CA ALA A 226 32.91 -11.01 -16.28
C ALA A 226 31.83 -9.93 -16.12
N ALA A 227 31.87 -9.23 -14.98
CA ALA A 227 31.04 -8.05 -14.77
C ALA A 227 31.18 -7.10 -15.97
N PRO A 228 30.06 -6.57 -16.53
CA PRO A 228 30.18 -5.54 -17.54
C PRO A 228 30.87 -4.32 -16.91
N PRO A 229 31.75 -3.62 -17.65
CA PRO A 229 32.33 -2.38 -17.18
C PRO A 229 31.24 -1.32 -16.94
N SER A 230 31.55 -0.33 -16.08
CA SER A 230 30.70 0.82 -15.74
C SER A 230 29.95 1.39 -16.94
N PRO A 231 28.72 1.91 -16.73
CA PRO A 231 27.86 2.31 -17.84
C PRO A 231 28.46 3.51 -18.57
N ALA A 232 29.06 3.25 -19.74
CA ALA A 232 29.25 4.27 -20.76
C ALA A 232 27.85 4.70 -21.25
N SER A 233 27.62 6.01 -21.41
CA SER A 233 26.36 6.56 -21.91
C SER A 233 26.00 5.89 -23.24
N ARG A 234 24.92 5.10 -23.26
CA ARG A 234 24.42 4.47 -24.49
C ARG A 234 23.45 5.42 -25.18
N THR A 235 23.73 5.68 -26.45
CA THR A 235 22.84 6.42 -27.35
C THR A 235 21.53 5.65 -27.56
N PRO A 236 20.35 6.29 -27.57
CA PRO A 236 19.09 5.60 -27.78
C PRO A 236 19.07 4.92 -29.16
N ALA A 237 18.56 3.69 -29.21
CA ALA A 237 18.31 2.99 -30.46
C ALA A 237 17.33 3.80 -31.32
N SER A 238 17.71 4.09 -32.57
CA SER A 238 16.91 4.85 -33.52
C SER A 238 15.54 4.19 -33.74
N THR A 239 14.47 4.93 -33.45
CA THR A 239 13.08 4.48 -33.57
C THR A 239 12.68 4.22 -35.02
N GLY A 240 12.53 2.95 -35.40
CA GLY A 240 11.74 2.57 -36.56
C GLY A 240 10.26 2.89 -36.31
N ALA A 241 9.60 3.44 -37.33
CA ALA A 241 8.28 4.03 -37.25
C ALA A 241 7.15 3.00 -37.04
N VAL A 242 6.76 2.77 -35.77
CA VAL A 242 5.36 2.67 -35.32
C VAL A 242 5.30 3.26 -33.89
N LYS A 243 5.13 4.58 -33.77
CA LYS A 243 5.14 5.29 -32.48
C LYS A 243 3.78 5.16 -31.79
N ARG A 244 3.58 4.14 -30.96
CA ARG A 244 2.51 4.17 -29.95
C ARG A 244 2.82 5.30 -28.97
N ALA A 245 1.86 6.21 -28.78
CA ALA A 245 1.97 7.26 -27.77
C ALA A 245 1.96 6.65 -26.35
N MET A 246 2.85 7.14 -25.50
CA MET A 246 3.08 6.63 -24.15
C MET A 246 2.94 7.75 -23.12
N THR A 247 2.39 7.41 -21.96
CA THR A 247 2.37 8.24 -20.75
C THR A 247 3.77 8.35 -20.14
N MET A 248 3.98 9.29 -19.20
CA MET A 248 5.23 9.45 -18.48
C MET A 248 5.69 8.14 -17.85
N THR A 249 4.78 7.44 -17.17
CA THR A 249 5.11 6.17 -16.49
C THR A 249 5.51 5.09 -17.50
N GLU A 250 4.80 4.95 -18.63
CA GLU A 250 5.20 4.03 -19.70
C GLU A 250 6.59 4.38 -20.26
N LYS A 251 6.87 5.66 -20.54
CA LYS A 251 8.17 6.09 -21.09
C LYS A 251 9.33 5.89 -20.11
N ILE A 252 9.14 6.20 -18.83
CA ILE A 252 10.15 5.95 -17.80
C ILE A 252 10.45 4.45 -17.74
N LEU A 253 9.43 3.60 -17.69
CA LEU A 253 9.62 2.14 -17.64
C LEU A 253 10.24 1.59 -18.92
N ALA A 254 9.86 2.10 -20.10
CA ALA A 254 10.49 1.74 -21.37
C ALA A 254 11.98 2.07 -21.36
N LYS A 255 12.35 3.31 -20.99
CA LYS A 255 13.74 3.77 -20.87
C LYS A 255 14.59 2.92 -19.93
N HIS A 256 13.99 2.38 -18.87
CA HIS A 256 14.67 1.53 -17.88
C HIS A 256 14.53 0.03 -18.17
N SER A 257 14.08 -0.34 -19.38
CA SER A 257 13.93 -1.73 -19.81
C SER A 257 14.65 -1.98 -21.14
N ASP A 258 14.71 -3.25 -21.56
CA ASP A 258 15.24 -3.61 -22.87
C ASP A 258 14.23 -3.36 -24.02
N LYS A 259 13.08 -2.74 -23.73
CA LYS A 259 12.01 -2.47 -24.71
C LYS A 259 11.92 -0.96 -25.02
N PRO A 260 11.92 -0.57 -26.31
CA PRO A 260 11.75 0.84 -26.70
C PRO A 260 10.32 1.37 -26.50
N VAL A 261 9.34 0.46 -26.39
CA VAL A 261 7.93 0.76 -26.18
C VAL A 261 7.35 -0.28 -25.21
N VAL A 262 6.52 0.16 -24.28
CA VAL A 262 5.78 -0.71 -23.36
C VAL A 262 4.29 -0.40 -23.39
N THR A 263 3.47 -1.32 -22.89
CA THR A 263 2.02 -1.14 -22.79
C THR A 263 1.53 -1.61 -21.41
N PRO A 264 0.51 -0.97 -20.81
CA PRO A 264 -0.11 -1.42 -19.58
C PRO A 264 -0.43 -2.92 -19.60
N GLY A 265 0.02 -3.61 -18.56
CA GLY A 265 -0.09 -5.06 -18.44
C GLY A 265 1.16 -5.83 -18.83
N ASP A 266 2.09 -5.23 -19.58
CA ASP A 266 3.41 -5.83 -19.84
C ASP A 266 4.17 -6.10 -18.55
N ASN A 267 4.86 -7.24 -18.47
CA ASN A 267 5.87 -7.47 -17.45
C ASN A 267 7.25 -7.15 -18.05
N VAL A 268 7.99 -6.23 -17.42
CA VAL A 268 9.30 -5.77 -17.88
C VAL A 268 10.31 -5.84 -16.75
N TRP A 269 11.53 -6.26 -17.06
CA TRP A 269 12.66 -6.08 -16.15
C TRP A 269 13.08 -4.63 -16.20
N THR A 270 13.01 -3.96 -15.06
CA THR A 270 13.28 -2.54 -14.91
C THR A 270 14.59 -2.36 -14.14
N ASN A 271 15.54 -1.64 -14.72
CA ASN A 271 16.77 -1.22 -14.05
C ASN A 271 16.44 -0.17 -12.97
N VAL A 272 17.12 -0.25 -11.83
CA VAL A 272 16.88 0.60 -10.67
C VAL A 272 17.95 1.67 -10.56
N ASP A 273 17.53 2.93 -10.39
CA ASP A 273 18.45 4.04 -10.15
C ASP A 273 18.77 4.21 -8.68
N LYS A 274 17.76 4.11 -7.81
CA LYS A 274 17.94 4.18 -6.36
C LYS A 274 17.07 3.17 -5.61
N LEU A 275 17.63 2.57 -4.56
CA LEU A 275 16.90 1.80 -3.56
C LEU A 275 16.99 2.50 -2.20
N LEU A 276 15.84 2.93 -1.68
CA LEU A 276 15.72 3.41 -0.30
C LEU A 276 15.41 2.27 0.66
N THR A 277 16.06 2.26 1.82
CA THR A 277 15.59 1.50 2.97
C THR A 277 15.80 2.26 4.28
N HIS A 278 15.16 1.78 5.35
CA HIS A 278 15.15 2.42 6.66
C HIS A 278 15.26 1.38 7.80
N ASP A 279 15.22 1.83 9.05
CA ASP A 279 15.44 1.05 10.26
C ASP A 279 14.48 -0.14 10.44
N VAL A 280 13.24 -0.05 9.97
CA VAL A 280 12.27 -1.15 10.14
C VAL A 280 12.51 -2.28 9.14
N CYS A 281 12.72 -1.94 7.87
CA CYS A 281 12.74 -2.89 6.76
C CYS A 281 14.16 -3.30 6.33
N GLY A 282 15.16 -2.45 6.60
CA GLY A 282 16.55 -2.65 6.20
C GLY A 282 17.16 -3.96 6.71
N PRO A 283 17.09 -4.28 8.03
CA PRO A 283 17.61 -5.54 8.54
C PRO A 283 17.04 -6.77 7.82
N GLY A 284 15.73 -6.79 7.55
CA GLY A 284 15.09 -7.88 6.80
C GLY A 284 15.52 -7.95 5.34
N THR A 285 15.69 -6.78 4.70
CA THR A 285 16.14 -6.65 3.30
C THR A 285 17.54 -7.20 3.11
N PHE A 286 18.51 -6.77 3.94
CA PHE A 286 19.88 -7.27 3.87
C PHE A 286 20.00 -8.73 4.31
N GLY A 287 19.20 -9.17 5.28
CA GLY A 287 19.15 -10.58 5.68
C GLY A 287 18.67 -11.51 4.56
N ILE A 288 17.66 -11.10 3.78
CA ILE A 288 17.21 -11.85 2.60
C ILE A 288 18.29 -11.85 1.52
N PHE A 289 18.88 -10.69 1.23
CA PHE A 289 19.98 -10.58 0.25
C PHE A 289 21.12 -11.55 0.58
N GLN A 290 21.62 -11.52 1.82
CA GLN A 290 22.68 -12.40 2.29
C GLN A 290 22.32 -13.89 2.22
N LYS A 291 21.06 -14.22 2.56
CA LYS A 291 20.58 -15.61 2.52
C LYS A 291 20.50 -16.16 1.10
N GLU A 292 20.01 -15.38 0.15
CA GLU A 292 19.69 -15.84 -1.20
C GLU A 292 20.88 -15.66 -2.18
N PHE A 293 21.71 -14.62 -2.00
CA PHE A 293 22.88 -14.34 -2.84
C PHE A 293 24.20 -14.80 -2.22
N GLY A 294 24.23 -15.10 -0.92
CA GLY A 294 25.41 -15.53 -0.16
C GLY A 294 26.00 -14.42 0.72
N MET A 295 26.67 -14.82 1.81
CA MET A 295 27.21 -13.88 2.80
C MET A 295 28.29 -12.95 2.24
N ASP A 296 29.02 -13.39 1.22
CA ASP A 296 30.12 -12.64 0.59
C ASP A 296 29.67 -11.86 -0.66
N ALA A 297 28.39 -11.98 -1.05
CA ALA A 297 27.85 -11.26 -2.19
C ALA A 297 27.93 -9.74 -1.96
N GLN A 298 28.30 -9.01 -3.01
CA GLN A 298 28.32 -7.55 -3.00
C GLN A 298 26.96 -7.00 -3.45
N VAL A 299 26.56 -5.87 -2.90
CA VAL A 299 25.40 -5.12 -3.41
C VAL A 299 25.69 -4.65 -4.83
N TRP A 300 24.65 -4.53 -5.67
CA TRP A 300 24.83 -4.22 -7.09
C TRP A 300 25.53 -2.87 -7.32
N ASP A 301 25.27 -1.90 -6.46
CA ASP A 301 25.87 -0.56 -6.49
C ASP A 301 25.72 0.10 -5.11
N ASN A 302 26.83 0.38 -4.45
CA ASN A 302 26.87 0.96 -3.10
C ASN A 302 26.59 2.48 -3.08
N GLU A 303 26.54 3.14 -4.23
CA GLU A 303 26.14 4.55 -4.40
C GLU A 303 24.68 4.70 -4.82
N ARG A 304 23.99 3.59 -5.12
CA ARG A 304 22.56 3.59 -5.45
C ARG A 304 21.66 3.09 -4.31
N VAL A 305 22.26 2.62 -3.21
CA VAL A 305 21.54 2.24 -1.99
C VAL A 305 21.58 3.39 -1.00
N VAL A 306 20.41 3.81 -0.54
CA VAL A 306 20.25 4.90 0.43
C VAL A 306 19.60 4.33 1.70
N ILE A 307 20.23 4.58 2.86
CA ILE A 307 19.76 4.11 4.16
C ILE A 307 19.48 5.30 5.06
N ILE A 308 18.23 5.46 5.49
CA ILE A 308 17.79 6.55 6.37
C ILE A 308 16.96 5.97 7.53
N PRO A 309 17.50 5.84 8.75
CA PRO A 309 16.73 5.53 9.96
C PRO A 309 15.82 6.70 10.34
N ASP A 310 14.52 6.49 10.52
CA ASP A 310 13.58 7.58 10.85
C ASP A 310 12.30 7.15 11.60
N HIS A 311 12.00 5.85 11.65
CA HIS A 311 10.72 5.34 12.15
C HIS A 311 10.75 5.08 13.66
N TYR A 312 11.63 4.18 14.12
CA TYR A 312 11.73 3.77 15.51
C TYR A 312 13.08 4.19 16.08
N ILE A 313 13.28 5.51 16.12
CA ILE A 313 14.45 6.18 16.67
C ILE A 313 14.00 7.10 17.83
N PHE A 314 14.97 7.61 18.61
CA PHE A 314 14.70 8.38 19.83
C PHE A 314 13.79 7.62 20.83
N THR A 315 14.07 6.34 21.00
CA THR A 315 13.34 5.43 21.90
C THR A 315 14.33 4.61 22.73
N SER A 316 13.90 4.22 23.93
CA SER A 316 14.59 3.29 24.80
C SER A 316 14.39 1.81 24.40
N ASP A 317 13.54 1.52 23.40
CA ASP A 317 13.25 0.14 22.97
C ASP A 317 14.51 -0.56 22.39
N PRO A 318 14.96 -1.66 23.00
CA PRO A 318 16.20 -2.33 22.58
C PRO A 318 16.08 -3.00 21.21
N ARG A 319 14.87 -3.36 20.74
CA ARG A 319 14.68 -4.01 19.44
C ARG A 319 14.75 -2.98 18.31
N ALA A 320 14.18 -1.80 18.53
CA ALA A 320 14.28 -0.67 17.62
C ALA A 320 15.75 -0.23 17.48
N ASN A 321 16.43 -0.06 18.61
CA ASN A 321 17.83 0.32 18.68
C ASN A 321 18.76 -0.68 17.98
N ARG A 322 18.56 -1.99 18.19
CA ARG A 322 19.29 -3.05 17.49
C ARG A 322 19.17 -2.95 15.96
N ASN A 323 18.02 -2.54 15.43
CA ASN A 323 17.85 -2.46 13.97
C ASN A 323 18.80 -1.42 13.34
N VAL A 324 19.00 -0.28 14.01
CA VAL A 324 19.98 0.74 13.57
C VAL A 324 21.41 0.21 13.69
N ASP A 325 21.71 -0.60 14.71
CA ASP A 325 23.04 -1.22 14.84
C ASP A 325 23.33 -2.19 13.69
N ILE A 326 22.35 -3.02 13.32
CA ILE A 326 22.44 -3.89 12.13
C ILE A 326 22.66 -3.07 10.87
N LEU A 327 21.95 -1.94 10.71
CA LEU A 327 22.12 -1.06 9.55
C LEU A 327 23.53 -0.48 9.44
N ARG A 328 24.12 -0.11 10.58
CA ARG A 328 25.51 0.35 10.63
C ARG A 328 26.49 -0.74 10.21
N GLU A 329 26.32 -1.95 10.73
CA GLU A 329 27.15 -3.10 10.34
C GLU A 329 27.06 -3.42 8.84
N VAL A 330 25.86 -3.38 8.25
CA VAL A 330 25.72 -3.64 6.81
C VAL A 330 26.21 -2.48 5.95
N ALA A 331 26.03 -1.23 6.40
CA ALA A 331 26.58 -0.06 5.71
C ALA A 331 28.11 -0.14 5.65
N ASP A 332 28.75 -0.49 6.76
CA ASP A 332 30.20 -0.67 6.84
C ASP A 332 30.70 -1.87 6.01
N LYS A 333 29.95 -2.98 6.03
CA LYS A 333 30.28 -4.19 5.27
C LYS A 333 30.24 -3.95 3.76
N TYR A 334 29.16 -3.33 3.28
CA TYR A 334 28.93 -3.10 1.84
C TYR A 334 29.43 -1.74 1.35
N LYS A 335 30.08 -0.96 2.23
CA LYS A 335 30.59 0.39 1.94
C LYS A 335 29.51 1.28 1.34
N ILE A 336 28.31 1.25 1.93
CA ILE A 336 27.17 2.05 1.47
C ILE A 336 27.51 3.52 1.66
N LYS A 337 27.54 4.27 0.56
CA LYS A 337 27.95 5.68 0.55
C LYS A 337 26.93 6.57 1.27
N TYR A 338 25.64 6.30 1.06
CA TYR A 338 24.54 7.13 1.53
C TYR A 338 23.85 6.47 2.74
N PHE A 339 24.56 6.43 3.87
CA PHE A 339 23.99 6.06 5.16
C PHE A 339 23.90 7.27 6.08
N TYR A 340 22.68 7.72 6.34
CA TYR A 340 22.38 8.90 7.14
C TYR A 340 22.16 8.52 8.61
N ASP A 341 23.25 8.12 9.27
CA ASP A 341 23.24 7.48 10.60
C ASP A 341 22.80 8.41 11.74
N ILE A 342 22.23 7.79 12.77
CA ILE A 342 21.96 8.36 14.07
C ILE A 342 22.85 7.67 15.12
N LYS A 343 24.00 8.28 15.38
CA LYS A 343 25.03 7.81 16.32
C LYS A 343 24.62 8.06 17.77
N ASP A 344 24.26 9.31 18.09
CA ASP A 344 23.68 9.68 19.38
C ASP A 344 22.15 9.59 19.31
N ARG A 345 21.59 8.60 20.00
CA ARG A 345 20.14 8.35 20.01
C ARG A 345 19.39 9.20 21.04
N GLY A 346 20.10 9.91 21.93
CA GLY A 346 19.54 10.79 22.94
C GLY A 346 19.46 12.25 22.48
N ASP A 347 20.34 12.66 21.55
CA ASP A 347 20.34 14.02 20.98
C ASP A 347 20.55 14.01 19.48
N PHE A 348 19.50 14.29 18.71
CA PHE A 348 19.58 14.37 17.26
C PHE A 348 20.57 15.45 16.78
N ARG A 349 20.79 16.53 17.55
CA ARG A 349 21.67 17.64 17.15
C ARG A 349 23.13 17.25 17.19
N ALA A 350 23.49 16.24 17.96
CA ALA A 350 24.83 15.65 17.96
C ALA A 350 25.11 14.80 16.69
N ASN A 351 24.15 14.65 15.78
CA ASN A 351 24.25 13.81 14.59
C ASN A 351 24.21 14.65 13.30
N PRO A 352 25.35 15.17 12.81
CA PRO A 352 25.36 15.95 11.57
C PRO A 352 24.95 15.14 10.32
N ASP A 353 25.14 13.81 10.35
CA ASP A 353 24.82 12.91 9.25
C ASP A 353 23.33 12.53 9.20
N TYR A 354 22.59 12.64 10.32
CA TYR A 354 21.18 12.28 10.38
C TYR A 354 20.33 13.28 9.60
N LYS A 355 19.37 12.82 8.80
CA LYS A 355 18.59 13.73 7.92
C LYS A 355 17.11 13.83 8.23
N GLY A 356 16.50 12.88 8.92
CA GLY A 356 15.06 12.91 9.21
C GLY A 356 14.24 11.91 8.42
N VAL A 357 12.93 12.18 8.34
CA VAL A 357 11.94 11.39 7.61
C VAL A 357 12.41 11.08 6.20
N CYS A 358 12.50 9.79 5.89
CA CYS A 358 13.25 9.27 4.75
C CYS A 358 12.88 9.93 3.42
N HIS A 359 11.60 10.10 3.10
CA HIS A 359 11.16 10.66 1.80
C HIS A 359 11.46 12.15 1.63
N VAL A 360 11.48 12.92 2.72
CA VAL A 360 11.81 14.35 2.69
C VAL A 360 13.33 14.52 2.66
N ALA A 361 14.04 13.74 3.47
CA ALA A 361 15.50 13.69 3.46
C ALA A 361 16.05 13.26 2.09
N LEU A 362 15.46 12.23 1.46
CA LEU A 362 15.84 11.75 0.13
C LEU A 362 15.80 12.86 -0.92
N ALA A 363 14.74 13.67 -0.91
CA ALA A 363 14.61 14.84 -1.77
C ALA A 363 15.62 15.94 -1.43
N GLN A 364 15.75 16.28 -0.14
CA GLN A 364 16.66 17.35 0.32
C GLN A 364 18.13 17.06 0.06
N GLU A 365 18.51 15.78 0.03
CA GLU A 365 19.88 15.32 -0.24
C GLU A 365 20.12 14.98 -1.72
N GLY A 366 19.20 15.35 -2.62
CA GLY A 366 19.44 15.30 -4.08
C GLY A 366 19.30 13.91 -4.72
N HIS A 367 18.62 12.96 -4.07
CA HIS A 367 18.44 11.60 -4.61
C HIS A 367 17.22 11.45 -5.54
N CYS A 368 16.34 12.45 -5.60
CA CYS A 368 15.13 12.42 -6.42
C CYS A 368 15.36 13.22 -7.72
N LYS A 369 15.76 12.55 -8.80
CA LYS A 369 16.00 13.19 -10.11
C LYS A 369 14.95 12.81 -11.16
N PRO A 370 14.51 13.75 -12.01
CA PRO A 370 13.50 13.49 -13.03
C PRO A 370 13.83 12.34 -13.99
N GLY A 371 12.81 11.54 -14.30
CA GLY A 371 12.89 10.46 -15.26
C GLY A 371 13.48 9.14 -14.74
N GLU A 372 13.92 9.08 -13.49
CA GLU A 372 14.51 7.87 -12.88
C GLU A 372 13.47 6.89 -12.30
N VAL A 373 13.92 5.68 -11.99
CA VAL A 373 13.20 4.64 -11.27
C VAL A 373 13.72 4.49 -9.84
N LEU A 374 12.84 4.73 -8.87
CA LEU A 374 13.16 4.64 -7.44
C LEU A 374 12.28 3.61 -6.74
N PHE A 375 12.91 2.64 -6.09
CA PHE A 375 12.20 1.71 -5.20
C PHE A 375 12.58 1.97 -3.75
N GLY A 376 11.66 1.68 -2.85
CA GLY A 376 11.91 1.84 -1.43
C GLY A 376 11.15 0.81 -0.61
N THR A 377 11.68 0.44 0.55
CA THR A 377 11.03 -0.51 1.45
C THR A 377 9.92 0.12 2.31
N ASP A 378 9.50 1.34 1.96
CA ASP A 378 8.36 2.04 2.53
C ASP A 378 7.26 2.31 1.49
N SER A 379 6.00 2.28 1.92
CA SER A 379 4.85 2.46 1.04
C SER A 379 4.77 3.83 0.37
N HIS A 380 5.26 4.88 1.04
CA HIS A 380 5.17 6.27 0.59
C HIS A 380 6.37 6.71 -0.26
N THR A 381 7.18 5.76 -0.72
CA THR A 381 8.23 5.99 -1.73
C THR A 381 7.68 6.68 -2.99
N CYS A 382 6.39 6.52 -3.28
CA CYS A 382 5.67 7.26 -4.33
C CYS A 382 5.75 8.79 -4.20
N ASN A 383 6.15 9.33 -3.03
CA ASN A 383 6.48 10.74 -2.83
C ASN A 383 7.45 11.29 -3.90
N ALA A 384 8.44 10.50 -4.31
CA ALA A 384 9.44 10.93 -5.29
C ALA A 384 8.86 11.11 -6.71
N GLY A 385 7.63 10.64 -6.93
CA GLY A 385 6.80 10.99 -8.09
C GLY A 385 6.61 12.48 -8.33
N ALA A 386 6.73 13.31 -7.29
CA ALA A 386 6.70 14.77 -7.38
C ALA A 386 7.81 15.35 -8.28
N PHE A 387 8.88 14.57 -8.51
CA PHE A 387 10.03 14.93 -9.34
C PHE A 387 9.92 14.34 -10.76
N GLY A 388 8.79 13.73 -11.12
CA GLY A 388 8.64 13.04 -12.41
C GLY A 388 9.37 11.70 -12.47
N GLN A 389 9.44 10.97 -11.34
CA GLN A 389 10.01 9.63 -11.25
C GLN A 389 8.94 8.53 -11.26
N PHE A 390 9.28 7.35 -11.77
CA PHE A 390 8.53 6.16 -11.38
C PHE A 390 9.03 5.68 -10.01
N ALA A 391 8.25 5.97 -8.97
CA ALA A 391 8.60 5.63 -7.60
C ALA A 391 7.51 4.82 -6.88
N THR A 392 7.88 3.71 -6.26
CA THR A 392 6.91 2.84 -5.54
C THR A 392 7.56 2.09 -4.39
N GLY A 393 6.77 1.85 -3.35
CA GLY A 393 7.14 0.93 -2.28
C GLY A 393 7.23 -0.52 -2.76
N VAL A 394 8.13 -1.29 -2.18
CA VAL A 394 8.35 -2.73 -2.41
C VAL A 394 8.60 -3.45 -1.09
N GLY A 395 8.43 -4.78 -1.07
CA GLY A 395 8.71 -5.58 0.13
C GLY A 395 10.20 -5.90 0.29
N ASN A 396 10.58 -6.42 1.46
CA ASN A 396 11.97 -6.80 1.77
C ASN A 396 12.55 -7.83 0.78
N THR A 397 11.71 -8.72 0.23
CA THR A 397 12.15 -9.71 -0.77
C THR A 397 12.53 -9.06 -2.08
N ASP A 398 11.71 -8.13 -2.58
CA ASP A 398 11.97 -7.39 -3.80
C ASP A 398 13.19 -6.49 -3.63
N ALA A 399 13.31 -5.82 -2.49
CA ALA A 399 14.48 -5.00 -2.17
C ALA A 399 15.75 -5.83 -2.05
N GLY A 400 15.69 -7.03 -1.44
CA GLY A 400 16.83 -7.96 -1.39
C GLY A 400 17.22 -8.48 -2.77
N PHE A 401 16.25 -8.66 -3.67
CA PHE A 401 16.51 -8.99 -5.07
C PHE A 401 17.15 -7.82 -5.83
N ILE A 402 16.68 -6.59 -5.61
CA ILE A 402 17.31 -5.38 -6.16
C ILE A 402 18.75 -5.27 -5.64
N LEU A 403 19.00 -5.49 -4.34
CA LEU A 403 20.35 -5.47 -3.76
C LEU A 403 21.34 -6.36 -4.53
N GLY A 404 20.90 -7.52 -5.01
CA GLY A 404 21.78 -8.43 -5.75
C GLY A 404 21.81 -8.22 -7.27
N THR A 405 20.83 -7.54 -7.86
CA THR A 405 20.67 -7.50 -9.33
C THR A 405 20.59 -6.11 -9.95
N GLY A 406 20.27 -5.09 -9.16
CA GLY A 406 19.96 -3.74 -9.65
C GLY A 406 18.69 -3.69 -10.51
N LYS A 407 17.81 -4.69 -10.44
CA LYS A 407 16.60 -4.82 -11.27
C LYS A 407 15.39 -5.28 -10.47
N LEU A 408 14.20 -4.99 -10.99
CA LEU A 408 12.94 -5.59 -10.51
C LEU A 408 12.00 -5.89 -11.68
N LEU A 409 11.21 -6.96 -11.57
CA LEU A 409 10.17 -7.26 -12.56
C LEU A 409 8.92 -6.43 -12.25
N ILE A 410 8.57 -5.51 -13.14
CA ILE A 410 7.43 -4.61 -12.99
C ILE A 410 6.37 -4.93 -14.02
N LYS A 411 5.12 -5.01 -13.56
CA LYS A 411 3.96 -4.95 -14.43
C LYS A 411 3.64 -3.49 -14.70
N VAL A 412 3.73 -3.06 -15.96
CA VAL A 412 3.47 -1.68 -16.38
C VAL A 412 2.04 -1.30 -16.00
N PRO A 413 1.83 -0.27 -15.15
CA PRO A 413 0.49 0.14 -14.75
C PRO A 413 -0.17 1.00 -15.83
N PRO A 414 -1.50 0.89 -16.02
CA PRO A 414 -2.24 1.92 -16.75
C PRO A 414 -2.32 3.21 -15.91
N THR A 415 -2.41 4.36 -16.58
CA THR A 415 -2.33 5.69 -15.93
C THR A 415 -3.69 6.38 -15.86
N MET A 416 -4.06 6.90 -14.70
CA MET A 416 -5.18 7.81 -14.49
C MET A 416 -4.66 9.25 -14.50
N ARG A 417 -5.24 10.12 -15.30
CA ARG A 417 -4.89 11.55 -15.35
C ARG A 417 -5.82 12.35 -14.43
N PHE A 418 -5.24 13.28 -13.70
CA PHE A 418 -5.92 14.23 -12.83
C PHE A 418 -5.51 15.65 -13.23
N ALA A 419 -6.36 16.32 -14.02
CA ALA A 419 -6.19 17.72 -14.39
C ALA A 419 -6.81 18.61 -13.30
N LEU A 420 -5.96 19.39 -12.64
CA LEU A 420 -6.30 20.31 -11.55
C LEU A 420 -6.25 21.74 -12.10
N ASP A 421 -7.40 22.22 -12.58
CA ASP A 421 -7.55 23.50 -13.27
C ASP A 421 -7.93 24.60 -12.27
N GLY A 422 -7.42 25.81 -12.49
CA GLY A 422 -7.66 26.99 -11.64
C GLY A 422 -6.57 27.28 -10.60
N GLU A 423 -6.72 28.40 -9.91
CA GLU A 423 -5.81 28.83 -8.84
C GLU A 423 -6.29 28.28 -7.48
N MET A 424 -5.35 27.74 -6.69
CA MET A 424 -5.66 27.21 -5.37
C MET A 424 -6.03 28.35 -4.41
N PRO A 425 -7.23 28.33 -3.80
CA PRO A 425 -7.62 29.34 -2.82
C PRO A 425 -6.65 29.42 -1.64
N PRO A 426 -6.45 30.59 -1.02
CA PRO A 426 -5.41 30.81 -0.01
C PRO A 426 -5.63 30.02 1.30
N TRP A 427 -6.83 29.47 1.50
CA TRP A 427 -7.19 28.62 2.64
C TRP A 427 -7.09 27.11 2.34
N LEU A 428 -6.70 26.72 1.12
CA LEU A 428 -6.43 25.33 0.75
C LEU A 428 -4.93 25.07 0.65
N GLN A 429 -4.57 23.79 0.83
CA GLN A 429 -3.23 23.30 0.49
C GLN A 429 -3.33 22.00 -0.33
N ALA A 430 -2.21 21.56 -0.87
CA ALA A 430 -2.09 20.28 -1.59
C ALA A 430 -2.71 19.08 -0.84
N LYS A 431 -2.69 19.11 0.50
CA LYS A 431 -3.33 18.11 1.35
C LYS A 431 -4.85 18.05 1.15
N ASP A 432 -5.51 19.20 1.06
CA ASP A 432 -6.96 19.25 0.81
C ASP A 432 -7.28 18.68 -0.57
N LEU A 433 -6.49 19.03 -1.60
CA LEU A 433 -6.66 18.53 -2.97
C LEU A 433 -6.59 17.00 -3.05
N ILE A 434 -5.55 16.40 -2.47
CA ILE A 434 -5.40 14.95 -2.55
C ILE A 434 -6.45 14.20 -1.71
N LEU A 435 -6.93 14.80 -0.61
CA LEU A 435 -8.06 14.25 0.16
C LEU A 435 -9.39 14.33 -0.61
N HIS A 436 -9.61 15.40 -1.39
CA HIS A 436 -10.75 15.46 -2.32
C HIS A 436 -10.69 14.30 -3.32
N ILE A 437 -9.54 14.12 -3.97
CA ILE A 437 -9.34 13.04 -4.96
C ILE A 437 -9.56 11.66 -4.32
N ILE A 438 -8.91 11.37 -3.19
CA ILE A 438 -9.04 10.07 -2.50
C ILE A 438 -10.48 9.82 -2.06
N GLY A 439 -11.20 10.84 -1.56
CA GLY A 439 -12.61 10.69 -1.19
C GLY A 439 -13.53 10.38 -2.37
N ASP A 440 -13.20 10.84 -3.58
CA ASP A 440 -14.01 10.58 -4.79
C ASP A 440 -13.72 9.20 -5.39
N ILE A 441 -12.46 8.76 -5.35
CA ILE A 441 -12.07 7.48 -5.97
C ILE A 441 -11.98 6.31 -4.98
N SER A 442 -12.05 6.57 -3.67
CA SER A 442 -11.86 5.62 -2.55
C SER A 442 -10.43 5.08 -2.40
N VAL A 443 -10.17 4.37 -1.29
CA VAL A 443 -8.87 3.74 -1.00
C VAL A 443 -8.44 2.66 -2.01
N ALA A 444 -9.34 2.24 -2.91
CA ALA A 444 -9.07 1.27 -3.97
C ALA A 444 -9.20 1.87 -5.38
N GLY A 445 -9.43 3.19 -5.50
CA GLY A 445 -9.73 3.87 -6.76
C GLY A 445 -8.60 3.79 -7.78
N ALA A 446 -7.36 3.73 -7.32
CA ALA A 446 -6.16 3.70 -8.14
C ALA A 446 -5.39 2.38 -8.01
N THR A 447 -5.99 1.30 -7.48
CA THR A 447 -5.31 0.00 -7.34
C THR A 447 -4.73 -0.50 -8.66
N TYR A 448 -3.42 -0.77 -8.66
CA TYR A 448 -2.61 -1.16 -9.83
C TYR A 448 -2.46 -0.09 -10.93
N ARG A 449 -2.75 1.17 -10.64
CA ARG A 449 -2.71 2.28 -11.60
C ARG A 449 -1.68 3.33 -11.18
N ALA A 450 -1.11 4.01 -12.16
CA ALA A 450 -0.36 5.24 -11.95
C ALA A 450 -1.34 6.43 -11.85
N MET A 451 -1.02 7.45 -11.06
CA MET A 451 -1.77 8.71 -10.98
C MET A 451 -0.89 9.84 -11.52
N GLU A 452 -1.26 10.43 -12.66
CA GLU A 452 -0.55 11.55 -13.27
C GLU A 452 -1.30 12.86 -13.01
N PHE A 453 -0.66 13.82 -12.34
CA PHE A 453 -1.26 15.09 -11.96
C PHE A 453 -0.74 16.22 -12.85
N VAL A 454 -1.66 16.96 -13.45
CA VAL A 454 -1.38 18.06 -14.38
C VAL A 454 -2.34 19.22 -14.10
N GLY A 455 -2.18 20.34 -14.80
CA GLY A 455 -3.07 21.51 -14.71
C GLY A 455 -2.41 22.70 -14.02
N ASP A 456 -3.14 23.81 -13.99
CA ASP A 456 -2.59 25.11 -13.55
C ASP A 456 -2.30 25.13 -12.05
N ALA A 457 -3.14 24.46 -11.24
CA ALA A 457 -2.90 24.34 -9.81
C ALA A 457 -1.58 23.60 -9.51
N VAL A 458 -1.26 22.56 -10.28
CA VAL A 458 0.00 21.79 -10.14
C VAL A 458 1.21 22.66 -10.49
N LYS A 459 1.12 23.48 -11.54
CA LYS A 459 2.18 24.41 -11.93
C LYS A 459 2.43 25.48 -10.86
N GLY A 460 1.36 25.91 -10.16
CA GLY A 460 1.45 26.86 -9.06
C GLY A 460 2.01 26.29 -7.75
N MET A 461 2.09 24.97 -7.60
CA MET A 461 2.62 24.33 -6.39
C MET A 461 4.14 24.36 -6.33
N ASN A 462 4.66 24.59 -5.14
CA ASN A 462 6.08 24.34 -4.83
C ASN A 462 6.36 22.82 -4.72
N MET A 463 7.65 22.44 -4.63
CA MET A 463 8.02 21.02 -4.55
C MET A 463 7.49 20.30 -3.30
N GLU A 464 7.36 20.99 -2.17
CA GLU A 464 6.84 20.38 -0.93
C GLU A 464 5.35 20.05 -1.06
N GLU A 465 4.57 20.92 -1.73
CA GLU A 465 3.17 20.66 -2.06
C GLU A 465 3.01 19.49 -3.04
N ARG A 466 3.84 19.44 -4.09
CA ARG A 466 3.87 18.32 -5.04
C ARG A 466 4.20 17.00 -4.35
N MET A 467 5.15 17.02 -3.40
CA MET A 467 5.47 15.87 -2.56
C MET A 467 4.25 15.42 -1.75
N THR A 468 3.48 16.33 -1.15
CA THR A 468 2.25 16.00 -0.43
C THR A 468 1.23 15.25 -1.31
N VAL A 469 1.01 15.71 -2.56
CA VAL A 469 0.11 15.04 -3.52
C VAL A 469 0.62 13.63 -3.84
N CYS A 470 1.87 13.51 -4.29
CA CYS A 470 2.46 12.23 -4.70
C CYS A 470 2.65 11.24 -3.53
N ASN A 471 2.84 11.73 -2.31
CA ASN A 471 2.93 10.92 -1.10
C ASN A 471 1.63 10.12 -0.90
N MET A 472 0.47 10.77 -0.99
CA MET A 472 -0.80 10.15 -0.61
C MET A 472 -1.46 9.29 -1.70
N VAL A 473 -0.86 9.16 -2.89
CA VAL A 473 -1.42 8.31 -3.97
C VAL A 473 -1.59 6.85 -3.54
N VAL A 474 -0.72 6.34 -2.69
CA VAL A 474 -0.80 4.97 -2.16
C VAL A 474 -2.03 4.78 -1.27
N GLU A 475 -2.58 5.85 -0.68
CA GLU A 475 -3.82 5.81 0.09
C GLU A 475 -5.06 5.63 -0.78
N ALA A 476 -4.98 5.91 -2.09
CA ALA A 476 -5.97 5.50 -3.09
C ALA A 476 -5.68 4.11 -3.71
N GLY A 477 -4.64 3.42 -3.22
CA GLY A 477 -4.13 2.19 -3.81
C GLY A 477 -3.24 2.40 -5.04
N GLY A 478 -2.90 3.66 -5.37
CA GLY A 478 -2.05 4.03 -6.50
C GLY A 478 -0.68 3.37 -6.41
N LYS A 479 -0.19 2.85 -7.55
CA LYS A 479 1.13 2.23 -7.66
C LYS A 479 2.24 3.29 -7.56
N ASN A 480 2.05 4.41 -8.24
CA ASN A 480 2.90 5.61 -8.18
C ASN A 480 2.04 6.85 -8.48
N GLY A 481 2.53 8.00 -8.04
CA GLY A 481 2.10 9.32 -8.50
C GLY A 481 3.18 9.88 -9.40
N VAL A 482 2.84 10.69 -10.40
CA VAL A 482 3.81 11.44 -11.20
C VAL A 482 3.32 12.85 -11.48
N ILE A 483 4.22 13.82 -11.32
CA ILE A 483 4.03 15.20 -11.76
C ILE A 483 5.12 15.50 -12.79
N PRO A 484 4.79 16.06 -13.97
CA PRO A 484 5.78 16.50 -14.94
C PRO A 484 6.77 17.49 -14.31
N ALA A 485 8.07 17.24 -14.50
CA ALA A 485 9.10 18.16 -14.03
C ALA A 485 9.03 19.49 -14.81
N ASP A 486 9.13 20.59 -14.09
CA ASP A 486 9.19 21.95 -14.66
C ASP A 486 10.30 22.76 -13.96
N GLN A 487 10.34 24.07 -14.18
CA GLN A 487 11.38 24.92 -13.60
C GLN A 487 11.44 24.83 -12.07
N THR A 488 10.29 24.72 -11.38
CA THR A 488 10.26 24.52 -9.92
C THR A 488 10.95 23.22 -9.51
N THR A 489 10.81 22.16 -10.32
CA THR A 489 11.53 20.90 -10.10
C THR A 489 13.02 21.04 -10.40
N PHE A 490 13.40 21.66 -11.52
CA PHE A 490 14.80 21.83 -11.90
C PHE A 490 15.57 22.69 -10.88
N ASP A 491 15.02 23.83 -10.48
CA ASP A 491 15.61 24.72 -9.46
C ASP A 491 15.85 23.96 -8.14
N TYR A 492 14.90 23.09 -7.75
CA TYR A 492 15.04 22.30 -6.53
C TYR A 492 16.15 21.24 -6.66
N VAL A 493 16.19 20.51 -7.77
CA VAL A 493 17.14 19.40 -7.99
C VAL A 493 18.55 19.92 -8.19
N ASP A 494 18.73 20.92 -9.06
CA ASP A 494 20.04 21.48 -9.43
C ASP A 494 20.72 22.20 -8.25
N ALA A 495 19.93 22.72 -7.30
CA ALA A 495 20.46 23.27 -6.05
C ALA A 495 21.04 22.19 -5.10
N ARG A 496 20.79 20.90 -5.35
CA ARG A 496 21.10 19.79 -4.44
C ARG A 496 22.01 18.72 -5.04
N THR A 497 22.06 18.61 -6.36
CA THR A 497 22.92 17.64 -7.04
C THR A 497 23.39 18.17 -8.38
N SER A 498 24.61 17.79 -8.77
CA SER A 498 25.18 18.04 -10.10
C SER A 498 25.13 16.80 -11.00
N GLU A 499 24.55 15.70 -10.51
CA GLU A 499 24.39 14.49 -11.32
C GLU A 499 23.42 14.74 -12.49
N PRO A 500 23.74 14.26 -13.71
CA PRO A 500 22.87 14.44 -14.85
C PRO A 500 21.57 13.65 -14.68
N TYR A 501 20.50 14.19 -15.24
CA TYR A 501 19.20 13.55 -15.34
C TYR A 501 18.52 13.95 -16.64
N GLU A 502 17.49 13.21 -17.04
CA GLU A 502 16.75 13.46 -18.28
C GLU A 502 15.26 13.32 -17.99
N PRO A 503 14.51 14.44 -17.91
CA PRO A 503 13.09 14.43 -17.65
C PRO A 503 12.32 13.77 -18.80
N VAL A 504 11.20 13.14 -18.45
CA VAL A 504 10.35 12.40 -19.38
C VAL A 504 8.93 12.93 -19.29
N TYR A 505 8.26 13.12 -20.42
CA TYR A 505 6.91 13.70 -20.51
C TYR A 505 5.97 12.78 -21.28
N SER A 506 4.69 12.75 -20.92
CA SER A 506 3.66 12.04 -21.69
C SER A 506 3.61 12.57 -23.14
N ASP A 507 3.36 11.68 -24.10
CA ASP A 507 3.02 12.12 -25.46
C ASP A 507 1.65 12.81 -25.46
N ASP A 508 1.47 13.83 -26.30
CA ASP A 508 0.19 14.58 -26.41
C ASP A 508 -1.01 13.68 -26.72
N THR A 509 -0.77 12.56 -27.40
CA THR A 509 -1.78 11.58 -27.81
C THR A 509 -1.77 10.31 -26.94
N ALA A 510 -1.11 10.33 -25.78
CA ALA A 510 -1.10 9.22 -24.85
C ALA A 510 -2.51 8.87 -24.36
N SER A 511 -2.77 7.58 -24.17
CA SER A 511 -4.06 7.07 -23.73
C SER A 511 -4.12 6.93 -22.21
N TRP A 512 -5.19 7.45 -21.61
CA TRP A 512 -5.43 7.37 -20.17
C TRP A 512 -6.44 6.28 -19.84
N PHE A 513 -6.24 5.58 -18.73
CA PHE A 513 -7.24 4.66 -18.17
C PHE A 513 -8.51 5.41 -17.76
N ALA A 514 -8.32 6.58 -17.16
CA ALA A 514 -9.36 7.51 -16.78
C ALA A 514 -8.78 8.92 -16.77
N ASP A 515 -9.61 9.92 -17.01
CA ASP A 515 -9.23 11.32 -17.06
C ASP A 515 -10.22 12.12 -16.20
N TYR A 516 -9.73 12.64 -15.08
CA TYR A 516 -10.51 13.42 -14.13
C TYR A 516 -10.12 14.88 -14.23
N ARG A 517 -11.12 15.76 -14.13
CA ARG A 517 -10.94 17.21 -14.14
C ARG A 517 -11.52 17.80 -12.87
N PHE A 518 -10.71 18.57 -12.16
CA PHE A 518 -11.10 19.28 -10.93
C PHE A 518 -10.92 20.77 -11.15
N ASP A 519 -11.94 21.54 -10.81
CA ASP A 519 -11.84 22.99 -10.66
C ASP A 519 -11.45 23.28 -9.21
N VAL A 520 -10.18 23.58 -8.96
CA VAL A 520 -9.65 23.70 -7.60
C VAL A 520 -10.21 24.92 -6.86
N SER A 521 -10.70 25.92 -7.59
CA SER A 521 -11.29 27.14 -7.01
C SER A 521 -12.61 26.86 -6.28
N LYS A 522 -13.28 25.75 -6.61
CA LYS A 522 -14.54 25.32 -6.01
C LYS A 522 -14.35 24.36 -4.83
N LEU A 523 -13.11 23.95 -4.55
CA LEU A 523 -12.83 23.05 -3.45
C LEU A 523 -12.87 23.79 -2.11
N GLU A 524 -13.22 23.05 -1.06
CA GLU A 524 -13.33 23.57 0.30
C GLU A 524 -12.41 22.78 1.25
N PRO A 525 -11.98 23.36 2.37
CA PRO A 525 -11.14 22.66 3.35
C PRO A 525 -11.81 21.35 3.80
N THR A 526 -11.03 20.28 3.85
CA THR A 526 -11.59 18.94 4.09
C THR A 526 -10.76 18.17 5.11
N VAL A 527 -11.42 17.21 5.75
CA VAL A 527 -10.78 16.22 6.60
C VAL A 527 -11.12 14.81 6.12
N ALA A 528 -10.19 13.87 6.28
CA ALA A 528 -10.53 12.45 6.25
C ALA A 528 -10.87 11.99 7.66
N ALA A 529 -12.15 11.75 7.92
CA ALA A 529 -12.64 11.28 9.21
C ALA A 529 -12.22 9.82 9.47
N PRO A 530 -12.12 9.40 10.75
CA PRO A 530 -11.78 8.03 11.07
C PRO A 530 -12.76 7.02 10.45
N HIS A 531 -12.36 5.79 10.10
CA HIS A 531 -11.01 5.22 10.17
C HIS A 531 -10.46 4.91 8.78
N SER A 532 -10.69 5.79 7.81
CA SER A 532 -10.21 5.60 6.43
C SER A 532 -9.80 6.93 5.78
N PRO A 533 -8.71 6.98 5.00
CA PRO A 533 -8.31 8.17 4.25
C PRO A 533 -9.34 8.65 3.23
N ASP A 534 -10.25 7.78 2.76
CA ASP A 534 -11.32 8.13 1.83
C ASP A 534 -12.64 8.57 2.49
N ASN A 535 -12.73 8.55 3.82
CA ASN A 535 -13.91 9.05 4.54
C ASN A 535 -13.89 10.58 4.63
N ARG A 536 -13.93 11.23 3.48
CA ARG A 536 -13.87 12.68 3.34
C ARG A 536 -15.11 13.36 3.92
N LYS A 537 -14.89 14.45 4.64
CA LYS A 537 -15.90 15.40 5.13
C LYS A 537 -15.42 16.83 4.93
N LEU A 538 -16.32 17.78 4.68
CA LEU A 538 -15.93 19.18 4.73
C LEU A 538 -15.60 19.56 6.18
N ALA A 539 -14.56 20.37 6.39
CA ALA A 539 -14.13 20.74 7.74
C ALA A 539 -15.27 21.43 8.52
N ARG A 540 -16.02 22.33 7.87
CA ARG A 540 -17.20 23.01 8.44
C ARG A 540 -18.32 22.07 8.93
N GLU A 541 -18.41 20.87 8.37
CA GLU A 541 -19.44 19.88 8.71
C GLU A 541 -19.08 19.08 9.98
N CYS A 542 -17.88 19.25 10.53
CA CYS A 542 -17.35 18.49 11.66
C CYS A 542 -17.19 19.34 12.94
N HIS A 543 -17.83 20.50 13.04
CA HIS A 543 -17.74 21.40 14.20
C HIS A 543 -18.20 20.75 15.52
N ASP A 544 -19.03 19.71 15.46
CA ASP A 544 -19.48 18.93 16.63
C ASP A 544 -18.41 17.95 17.15
N LYS A 545 -17.34 17.72 16.39
CA LYS A 545 -16.28 16.76 16.72
C LYS A 545 -15.21 17.41 17.58
N LYS A 546 -15.40 17.33 18.89
CA LYS A 546 -14.37 17.69 19.88
C LYS A 546 -13.11 16.86 19.67
N ILE A 547 -11.97 17.50 19.91
CA ILE A 547 -10.65 16.89 19.76
C ILE A 547 -9.89 17.02 21.07
N ASP A 548 -8.98 16.09 21.34
CA ASP A 548 -8.13 16.12 22.53
C ASP A 548 -6.75 16.72 22.23
N ARG A 549 -6.33 16.69 20.95
CA ARG A 549 -5.00 17.11 20.53
C ARG A 549 -4.88 17.36 19.03
N VAL A 550 -3.81 18.04 18.64
CA VAL A 550 -3.40 18.25 17.25
C VAL A 550 -1.97 17.75 17.03
N TYR A 551 -1.70 17.18 15.86
CA TYR A 551 -0.37 16.73 15.45
C TYR A 551 -0.01 17.30 14.06
N ILE A 552 1.04 18.10 13.98
CA ILE A 552 1.58 18.66 12.73
C ILE A 552 2.98 18.06 12.52
N GLY A 553 3.11 17.18 11.53
CA GLY A 553 4.37 16.51 11.20
C GLY A 553 4.22 15.44 10.12
N SER A 554 5.17 14.49 10.05
CA SER A 554 5.26 13.41 9.05
C SER A 554 5.75 13.86 7.66
N CYS A 555 5.99 12.91 6.76
CA CYS A 555 6.38 13.16 5.37
C CYS A 555 5.34 14.00 4.60
N THR A 556 4.06 13.94 4.99
CA THR A 556 2.98 14.68 4.35
C THR A 556 2.79 16.10 4.89
N GLY A 557 3.11 16.37 6.16
CA GLY A 557 2.71 17.61 6.82
C GLY A 557 3.73 18.16 7.82
N GLY A 558 4.99 17.78 7.68
CA GLY A 558 6.12 18.22 8.51
C GLY A 558 7.23 18.89 7.71
N LYS A 559 6.94 19.45 6.53
CA LYS A 559 7.90 20.19 5.71
C LYS A 559 7.90 21.68 6.08
N THR A 560 8.82 22.47 5.53
CA THR A 560 8.99 23.87 5.94
C THR A 560 7.74 24.68 5.69
N GLU A 561 7.15 24.56 4.49
CA GLU A 561 5.92 25.27 4.12
C GLU A 561 4.72 24.87 4.97
N ASP A 562 4.68 23.62 5.46
CA ASP A 562 3.62 23.15 6.35
C ASP A 562 3.64 23.89 7.70
N PHE A 563 4.83 24.10 8.28
CA PHE A 563 4.99 24.85 9.53
C PHE A 563 4.76 26.34 9.35
N LEU A 564 5.25 26.93 8.25
CA LEU A 564 5.02 28.34 7.96
C LEU A 564 3.52 28.62 7.80
N ALA A 565 2.78 27.74 7.12
CA ALA A 565 1.32 27.84 6.98
C ALA A 565 0.60 27.77 8.34
N ALA A 566 0.93 26.76 9.17
CA ALA A 566 0.33 26.62 10.49
C ALA A 566 0.63 27.84 11.39
N ALA A 567 1.89 28.30 11.41
CA ALA A 567 2.30 29.48 12.18
C ALA A 567 1.58 30.75 11.69
N LYS A 568 1.48 30.96 10.37
CA LYS A 568 0.78 32.11 9.81
C LYS A 568 -0.67 32.20 10.29
N LEU A 569 -1.41 31.09 10.27
CA LEU A 569 -2.78 31.05 10.76
C LEU A 569 -2.86 31.34 12.27
N LEU A 570 -1.99 30.73 13.07
CA LEU A 570 -1.96 30.99 14.52
C LEU A 570 -1.64 32.45 14.84
N HIS A 571 -0.72 33.06 14.08
CA HIS A 571 -0.37 34.47 14.22
C HIS A 571 -1.56 35.38 13.86
N MET A 572 -2.21 35.14 12.72
CA MET A 572 -3.41 35.90 12.30
C MET A 572 -4.52 35.82 13.33
N ALA A 573 -4.73 34.65 13.93
CA ALA A 573 -5.75 34.46 14.95
C ALA A 573 -5.43 35.21 16.26
N GLY A 574 -4.14 35.40 16.59
CA GLY A 574 -3.70 36.09 17.81
C GLY A 574 -4.19 35.44 19.10
N ARG A 575 -4.38 34.11 19.11
CA ARG A 575 -4.98 33.34 20.21
C ARG A 575 -4.11 32.15 20.59
N GLN A 576 -4.28 31.69 21.82
CA GLN A 576 -3.67 30.43 22.28
C GLN A 576 -4.47 29.21 21.83
N VAL A 577 -3.78 28.11 21.58
CA VAL A 577 -4.39 26.81 21.29
C VAL A 577 -5.14 26.28 22.52
N LYS A 578 -6.26 25.59 22.31
CA LYS A 578 -7.08 25.01 23.39
C LYS A 578 -6.71 23.57 23.74
N VAL A 579 -5.99 22.90 22.84
CA VAL A 579 -5.58 21.51 23.00
C VAL A 579 -4.07 21.36 22.73
N PRO A 580 -3.40 20.39 23.38
CA PRO A 580 -2.00 20.09 23.10
C PRO A 580 -1.74 19.93 21.60
N THR A 581 -0.84 20.77 21.10
CA THR A 581 -0.49 20.82 19.67
C THR A 581 0.95 20.41 19.51
N TYR A 582 1.16 19.22 18.95
CA TYR A 582 2.47 18.59 18.79
C TYR A 582 3.06 18.93 17.42
N LEU A 583 4.31 19.41 17.43
CA LEU A 583 5.03 19.84 16.24
C LEU A 583 6.22 18.90 16.01
N VAL A 584 6.25 18.20 14.87
CA VAL A 584 7.31 17.24 14.54
C VAL A 584 7.87 17.53 13.15
N PRO A 585 8.97 18.30 13.06
CA PRO A 585 9.67 18.54 11.81
C PRO A 585 10.06 17.26 11.10
N ALA A 586 9.94 17.22 9.78
CA ALA A 586 10.30 16.04 9.00
C ALA A 586 11.81 15.84 8.99
N THR A 587 12.61 16.91 8.85
CA THR A 587 14.07 16.82 8.73
C THR A 587 14.79 17.78 9.66
N GLN A 588 16.10 17.56 9.84
CA GLN A 588 16.95 18.52 10.57
C GLN A 588 16.92 19.91 9.93
N LYS A 589 16.91 19.97 8.59
CA LYS A 589 16.76 21.23 7.86
C LYS A 589 15.44 21.91 8.23
N VAL A 590 14.31 21.19 8.18
CA VAL A 590 13.00 21.78 8.52
C VAL A 590 12.97 22.22 9.99
N TRP A 591 13.58 21.45 10.88
CA TRP A 591 13.73 21.86 12.27
C TRP A 591 14.48 23.19 12.36
N GLY A 592 15.63 23.33 11.70
CA GLY A 592 16.36 24.60 11.64
C GLY A 592 15.52 25.74 11.05
N ASP A 593 14.81 25.49 9.95
CA ASP A 593 13.96 26.47 9.29
C ASP A 593 12.86 27.01 10.23
N VAL A 594 12.25 26.16 11.07
CA VAL A 594 11.22 26.56 12.06
C VAL A 594 11.74 27.62 13.03
N TYR A 595 13.02 27.57 13.39
CA TYR A 595 13.66 28.53 14.31
C TYR A 595 14.37 29.70 13.61
N ALA A 596 14.61 29.61 12.29
CA ALA A 596 15.45 30.56 11.59
C ALA A 596 14.70 31.39 10.54
N LEU A 597 13.68 30.84 9.90
CA LEU A 597 12.96 31.53 8.83
C LEU A 597 11.82 32.38 9.39
N PRO A 598 11.72 33.66 8.98
CA PRO A 598 10.57 34.48 9.31
C PRO A 598 9.33 33.97 8.56
N VAL A 599 8.18 33.97 9.22
CA VAL A 599 6.91 33.61 8.60
C VAL A 599 6.41 34.80 7.75
N PRO A 600 6.14 34.60 6.45
CA PRO A 600 5.70 35.68 5.58
C PRO A 600 4.41 36.35 6.09
N GLY A 601 4.48 37.67 6.31
CA GLY A 601 3.36 38.47 6.79
C GLY A 601 3.11 38.40 8.30
N CYS A 602 4.12 38.01 9.10
CA CYS A 602 4.01 37.92 10.57
C CYS A 602 5.07 38.76 11.30
N ASP A 603 5.28 40.01 10.89
CA ASP A 603 6.17 40.99 11.54
C ASP A 603 7.62 40.51 11.75
N GLY A 604 8.13 39.65 10.85
CA GLY A 604 9.48 39.10 10.95
C GLY A 604 9.65 37.99 12.00
N LYS A 605 8.57 37.56 12.67
CA LYS A 605 8.61 36.46 13.64
C LYS A 605 8.86 35.13 12.95
N THR A 606 9.65 34.29 13.59
CA THR A 606 9.87 32.90 13.19
C THR A 606 8.68 32.02 13.56
N ALA A 607 8.59 30.84 12.95
CA ALA A 607 7.53 29.89 13.28
C ALA A 607 7.61 29.44 14.75
N ALA A 608 8.82 29.22 15.28
CA ALA A 608 9.05 28.87 16.68
C ALA A 608 8.48 29.90 17.66
N GLU A 609 8.77 31.20 17.44
CA GLU A 609 8.26 32.28 18.31
C GLU A 609 6.72 32.34 18.29
N ILE A 610 6.12 32.13 17.11
CA ILE A 610 4.66 32.11 16.98
C ILE A 610 4.06 30.89 17.69
N PHE A 611 4.66 29.71 17.52
CA PHE A 611 4.21 28.48 18.18
C PHE A 611 4.31 28.58 19.70
N GLU A 612 5.40 29.16 20.21
CA GLU A 612 5.58 29.43 21.65
C GLU A 612 4.52 30.40 22.16
N ALA A 613 4.29 31.52 21.48
CA ALA A 613 3.28 32.50 21.85
C ALA A 613 1.85 31.92 21.82
N ALA A 614 1.57 31.01 20.87
CA ALA A 614 0.29 30.31 20.76
C ALA A 614 0.13 29.17 21.80
N GLY A 615 1.18 28.80 22.53
CA GLY A 615 1.13 27.72 23.53
C GLY A 615 1.23 26.31 22.94
N CYS A 616 1.82 26.15 21.75
CA CYS A 616 2.10 24.83 21.19
C CYS A 616 3.22 24.11 21.97
N VAL A 617 3.26 22.79 21.87
CA VAL A 617 4.39 22.00 22.42
C VAL A 617 5.64 22.31 21.60
N THR A 618 6.78 22.49 22.27
CA THR A 618 8.07 22.76 21.63
C THR A 618 8.35 21.75 20.50
N PRO A 619 8.78 22.20 19.30
CA PRO A 619 9.12 21.32 18.19
C PRO A 619 10.07 20.18 18.58
N ALA A 620 9.65 18.96 18.28
CA ALA A 620 10.37 17.74 18.63
C ALA A 620 11.59 17.49 17.74
N ALA A 621 12.37 16.47 18.10
CA ALA A 621 13.39 15.91 17.22
C ALA A 621 12.77 15.43 15.90
N PRO A 622 13.42 15.68 14.74
CA PRO A 622 12.88 15.26 13.46
C PRO A 622 12.75 13.75 13.37
N SER A 623 11.58 13.22 13.03
CA SER A 623 11.35 11.77 12.83
C SER A 623 9.93 11.51 12.30
N CYS A 624 9.62 10.26 11.95
CA CYS A 624 8.23 9.86 11.68
C CYS A 624 7.35 9.87 12.96
N ALA A 625 7.96 9.77 14.15
CA ALA A 625 7.32 9.79 15.46
C ALA A 625 6.01 8.97 15.50
N ALA A 626 4.92 9.58 15.99
CA ALA A 626 3.62 8.93 16.15
C ALA A 626 3.00 8.39 14.84
N CYS A 627 3.51 8.75 13.66
CA CYS A 627 2.91 8.35 12.37
C CYS A 627 2.75 6.83 12.19
N LEU A 628 3.64 6.01 12.76
CA LEU A 628 3.62 4.54 12.64
C LEU A 628 3.25 3.83 13.96
N GLY A 629 2.80 4.55 14.99
CA GLY A 629 2.35 3.93 16.24
C GLY A 629 3.42 3.11 16.97
N GLY A 630 4.67 3.55 16.89
CA GLY A 630 5.88 2.88 17.39
C GLY A 630 5.93 2.58 18.90
N PRO A 631 7.12 2.35 19.47
CA PRO A 631 7.31 2.08 20.90
C PRO A 631 6.57 3.07 21.82
N ARG A 632 6.17 2.63 23.03
CA ARG A 632 5.29 3.41 23.92
C ARG A 632 5.83 4.80 24.31
N ASP A 633 7.15 4.96 24.30
CA ASP A 633 7.87 6.20 24.60
C ASP A 633 8.11 7.09 23.37
N THR A 634 7.65 6.68 22.18
CA THR A 634 7.71 7.51 20.97
C THR A 634 7.01 8.84 21.21
N PHE A 635 7.68 9.94 20.86
CA PHE A 635 7.13 11.28 21.04
C PHE A 635 5.74 11.41 20.40
N ALA A 636 4.83 12.03 21.13
CA ALA A 636 3.45 12.27 20.71
C ALA A 636 2.65 11.01 20.33
N ARG A 637 3.10 9.79 20.66
CA ARG A 637 2.27 8.58 20.52
C ARG A 637 0.98 8.72 21.33
N MET A 638 -0.15 8.32 20.75
CA MET A 638 -1.42 8.22 21.48
C MET A 638 -1.40 6.94 22.31
N ASN A 639 -1.14 7.07 23.61
CA ASN A 639 -1.16 5.93 24.53
C ASN A 639 -2.58 5.61 25.04
N GLU A 640 -3.48 6.58 24.95
CA GLU A 640 -4.88 6.54 25.40
C GLU A 640 -5.85 6.71 24.20
N PRO A 641 -7.16 6.41 24.35
CA PRO A 641 -8.17 6.55 23.31
C PRO A 641 -8.54 8.02 23.04
N GLU A 642 -7.60 8.80 22.52
CA GLU A 642 -7.76 10.23 22.20
C GLU A 642 -8.33 10.46 20.78
N VAL A 643 -8.86 11.66 20.53
CA VAL A 643 -9.23 12.18 19.21
C VAL A 643 -8.20 13.22 18.76
N CYS A 644 -7.58 12.99 17.60
CA CYS A 644 -6.49 13.79 17.06
C CYS A 644 -6.83 14.34 15.67
N VAL A 645 -6.59 15.64 15.44
CA VAL A 645 -6.45 16.17 14.07
C VAL A 645 -4.97 16.12 13.69
N SER A 646 -4.66 15.46 12.59
CA SER A 646 -3.28 15.16 12.20
C SER A 646 -3.00 15.51 10.75
N THR A 647 -1.80 16.04 10.47
CA THR A 647 -1.33 16.26 9.10
C THR A 647 -0.68 15.01 8.45
N THR A 648 -0.69 13.87 9.17
CA THR A 648 -0.24 12.56 8.66
C THR A 648 -1.14 12.04 7.53
N ASN A 649 -0.78 10.91 6.92
CA ASN A 649 -1.45 10.33 5.75
C ASN A 649 -2.40 9.16 6.05
N ARG A 650 -2.44 8.63 7.28
CA ARG A 650 -3.24 7.44 7.62
C ARG A 650 -3.98 7.60 8.94
N ASN A 651 -5.22 7.12 8.99
CA ASN A 651 -6.10 7.17 10.17
C ASN A 651 -6.74 5.80 10.53
N PHE A 652 -6.13 4.69 10.11
CA PHE A 652 -6.58 3.35 10.49
C PHE A 652 -6.52 3.12 12.01
N PRO A 653 -7.31 2.18 12.58
CA PRO A 653 -7.29 1.91 14.01
C PRO A 653 -5.88 1.53 14.50
N GLY A 654 -5.41 2.19 15.57
CA GLY A 654 -4.08 1.97 16.13
C GLY A 654 -2.93 2.67 15.38
N ARG A 655 -3.21 3.46 14.35
CA ARG A 655 -2.17 4.06 13.50
C ARG A 655 -1.20 4.96 14.28
N MET A 656 -1.70 5.74 15.24
CA MET A 656 -0.87 6.61 16.10
C MET A 656 -0.62 6.03 17.50
N GLY A 657 -0.96 4.76 17.75
CA GLY A 657 -0.68 4.08 19.00
C GLY A 657 -1.87 3.27 19.54
N HIS A 658 -2.80 3.92 20.25
CA HIS A 658 -3.96 3.28 20.86
C HIS A 658 -4.98 2.86 19.80
N LYS A 659 -5.54 1.65 19.91
CA LYS A 659 -6.42 1.07 18.88
C LYS A 659 -7.76 1.78 18.74
N GLU A 660 -8.22 2.38 19.83
CA GLU A 660 -9.48 3.16 19.88
C GLU A 660 -9.25 4.65 19.62
N GLY A 661 -8.00 5.07 19.39
CA GLY A 661 -7.71 6.45 19.00
C GLY A 661 -8.34 6.80 17.65
N GLN A 662 -8.88 8.00 17.54
CA GLN A 662 -9.52 8.52 16.34
C GLN A 662 -8.67 9.62 15.72
N ILE A 663 -8.41 9.52 14.42
CA ILE A 663 -7.53 10.45 13.70
C ILE A 663 -8.30 11.08 12.53
N TYR A 664 -8.39 12.40 12.52
CA TYR A 664 -8.88 13.19 11.39
C TYR A 664 -7.67 13.70 10.61
N LEU A 665 -7.55 13.30 9.34
CA LEU A 665 -6.43 13.77 8.50
C LEU A 665 -6.80 15.12 7.90
N ALA A 666 -5.91 16.10 8.01
CA ALA A 666 -6.19 17.48 7.60
C ALA A 666 -4.94 18.19 7.05
N SER A 667 -5.14 19.30 6.36
CA SER A 667 -4.05 20.24 6.02
C SER A 667 -3.51 20.96 7.26
N PRO A 668 -2.26 21.46 7.23
CA PRO A 668 -1.70 22.32 8.27
C PRO A 668 -2.61 23.49 8.70
N TYR A 669 -3.28 24.15 7.76
CA TYR A 669 -4.26 25.20 8.10
C TYR A 669 -5.43 24.65 8.92
N THR A 670 -6.08 23.60 8.44
CA THR A 670 -7.21 22.97 9.15
C THR A 670 -6.78 22.43 10.52
N ALA A 671 -5.56 21.89 10.64
CA ALA A 671 -4.99 21.42 11.91
C ALA A 671 -4.77 22.57 12.91
N ALA A 672 -4.17 23.68 12.46
CA ALA A 672 -3.95 24.87 13.29
C ALA A 672 -5.28 25.53 13.72
N ALA A 673 -6.24 25.65 12.82
CA ALA A 673 -7.58 26.14 13.14
C ALA A 673 -8.28 25.25 14.18
N SER A 674 -8.18 23.94 14.02
CA SER A 674 -8.75 22.98 14.97
C SER A 674 -8.08 23.07 16.36
N ALA A 675 -6.77 23.35 16.41
CA ALA A 675 -6.06 23.58 17.67
C ALA A 675 -6.60 24.80 18.44
N LEU A 676 -6.91 25.89 17.73
CA LEU A 676 -7.53 27.09 18.29
C LEU A 676 -8.98 26.86 18.72
N ALA A 677 -9.72 26.06 17.96
CA ALA A 677 -11.15 25.83 18.18
C ALA A 677 -11.42 24.82 19.31
N GLY A 678 -10.59 23.77 19.44
CA GLY A 678 -10.82 22.63 20.33
C GLY A 678 -11.77 21.56 19.75
N HIS A 679 -12.10 21.69 18.47
CA HIS A 679 -12.86 20.74 17.66
C HIS A 679 -12.35 20.80 16.22
N VAL A 680 -12.77 19.88 15.35
CA VAL A 680 -12.47 20.00 13.91
C VAL A 680 -13.07 21.31 13.38
N CYS A 681 -12.24 22.16 12.79
CA CYS A 681 -12.60 23.53 12.42
C CYS A 681 -12.16 23.88 11.01
N ASP A 682 -12.97 24.67 10.31
CA ASP A 682 -12.65 25.20 8.99
C ASP A 682 -11.65 26.37 9.12
N PRO A 683 -10.50 26.34 8.43
CA PRO A 683 -9.48 27.37 8.58
C PRO A 683 -9.92 28.77 8.18
N ARG A 684 -10.97 28.89 7.34
CA ARG A 684 -11.51 30.20 6.93
C ARG A 684 -12.04 31.02 8.10
N GLU A 685 -12.37 30.39 9.23
CA GLU A 685 -12.79 31.08 10.45
C GLU A 685 -11.68 31.93 11.09
N TYR A 686 -10.41 31.67 10.75
CA TYR A 686 -9.23 32.35 11.31
C TYR A 686 -8.34 33.03 10.26
N MET A 687 -8.73 33.00 8.99
CA MET A 687 -7.94 33.57 7.88
C MET A 687 -8.55 34.84 7.28
N ALA A 688 -9.60 35.40 7.91
CA ALA A 688 -10.34 36.57 7.46
C ALA A 688 -9.59 37.90 7.68
#